data_AF-A0A5N6TRC7-F1
#
_entry.id   AF-A0A5N6TRC7-F1
#
_cell.length_a   1.000
_cell.length_b   1.000
_cell.length_c   1.000
_cell.angle_alpha   90.00
_cell.angle_beta   90.00
_cell.angle_gamma   90.00
#
_symmetry.space_group_name_H-M   'P 1'
#
loop_
_entity.id
_entity.type
_entity.pdbx_description
1 polymer ?
#
loop_
_entity_poly.entity_id
_entity_poly.type
_entity_poly.pdbx_seq_one_letter_code
_entity_poly.pdbx_strand_id
1 'polypeptide(L)'
;MSSPLSADDEDIFERLQQRADPKVLEEQQQAVNERVRAIYQKAQTRLGELIDQNSTLPCTISSIQVLNANHTRRGFLERIFNPLLSSNQKRPYTLSEALREVSARADRLNKFDIFQQPVSVYLDQSPNTNIHTGPPNLDVYLSVKEKSRILLKTGTDLGNTEGSAYGNLLWRNVFGGAENFNLNASLGTRTRSAYQATFETPILCDPGFWLEIGGIASSTQKPWANHEEVSKGGWGKLRWIGQSGNRHELGYNGFWRQMTGLAENASQTIRADSGDSVKSSVFHSWYQDCRDSPLLPSRGYYAKVFNELAGWGPLKGDVCFWKSEIEAQGACPVPIPGIKGDSGISFTTGLRAGLLYPLAFDTDSRPQLSRTNDRFFLGGPTDVRGFRLCGLGPHDGTDAVGGDVYAAGSANLLLPVPRVGADKPLRLQAFVTGGRLLPLRTALKGVPATSSEVKHSIVSTISELGNGLPSIAAGLGLVYAHPVARFELNLSLPLVLRKGEEGRKGLQLVFISYRHHPIMAQYYPQQQPYGSQASAQNLQFYPSSYGSVSGHTTPSQATYGGFGAGSNPAAQAYPIGGVGGGYGGFGSPATAVSGRMGEQGGLRTGWLAAFGTEGYDGEPPLLEELGVNFEHIRTKTLTVLNPFARIDQHLMDDSDLYGALLYIVLYGTFLLLSGKVFYGYIYGVAVFGTVALHLILSLMSPALDTTPTSNAADPSNYDPHHKPSFSDASTAGHFSATLTFPRSASVLGYCFLPLVLTSLAGIVIPMDTMFGYLLTTAAVGWCTYSSSGMFCVVARMRGMRGLVAYPLALFYLVFGIMGIFSSRGSGTLAAKTNAI
;
A
#
# COMPACT_ATOMS: atom_id res chain seq x y z
N MET A 1 10.81 40.42 68.17
CA MET A 1 10.00 41.43 67.49
C MET A 1 9.71 40.92 66.08
N SER A 2 8.58 40.27 65.90
CA SER A 2 8.07 39.80 64.61
C SER A 2 6.85 40.65 64.29
N SER A 3 6.92 41.43 63.23
CA SER A 3 5.81 42.23 62.71
C SER A 3 4.63 41.31 62.39
N PRO A 4 3.38 41.66 62.74
CA PRO A 4 2.22 40.86 62.37
C PRO A 4 2.01 40.99 60.84
N LEU A 5 1.80 39.86 60.18
CA LEU A 5 1.42 39.81 58.76
C LEU A 5 0.17 40.66 58.55
N SER A 6 0.24 41.56 57.57
CA SER A 6 -0.87 42.42 57.16
C SER A 6 -1.97 41.59 56.47
N ALA A 7 -3.22 42.05 56.55
CA ALA A 7 -4.38 41.38 55.94
C ALA A 7 -4.25 41.14 54.42
N ASP A 8 -3.34 41.84 53.73
CA ASP A 8 -3.01 41.58 52.32
C ASP A 8 -2.29 40.23 52.11
N ASP A 9 -1.65 39.66 53.14
CA ASP A 9 -0.93 38.38 53.04
C ASP A 9 -1.84 37.15 53.21
N GLU A 10 -2.97 37.25 53.93
CA GLU A 10 -3.97 36.16 54.00
C GLU A 10 -4.68 35.96 52.64
N ASP A 11 -4.89 37.06 51.91
CA ASP A 11 -5.47 37.09 50.56
C ASP A 11 -4.55 36.39 49.53
N ILE A 12 -3.23 36.39 49.76
CA ILE A 12 -2.23 35.69 48.93
C ILE A 12 -2.30 34.18 49.17
N PHE A 13 -2.48 33.74 50.42
CA PHE A 13 -2.62 32.32 50.74
C PHE A 13 -3.92 31.72 50.22
N GLU A 14 -5.04 32.47 50.24
CA GLU A 14 -6.29 32.05 49.59
C GLU A 14 -6.17 31.98 48.05
N ARG A 15 -5.46 32.93 47.42
CA ARG A 15 -5.18 32.88 45.97
C ARG A 15 -4.26 31.73 45.57
N LEU A 16 -3.35 31.30 46.44
CA LEU A 16 -2.50 30.12 46.25
C LEU A 16 -3.24 28.79 46.48
N GLN A 17 -4.32 28.79 47.27
CA GLN A 17 -5.19 27.63 47.49
C GLN A 17 -6.21 27.41 46.36
N GLN A 18 -6.54 28.43 45.56
CA GLN A 18 -7.40 28.26 44.39
C GLN A 18 -6.69 27.42 43.32
N ARG A 19 -7.28 26.27 42.97
CA ARG A 19 -6.84 25.46 41.83
C ARG A 19 -6.87 26.33 40.57
N ALA A 20 -5.70 26.65 40.03
CA ALA A 20 -5.57 27.41 38.80
C ALA A 20 -6.35 26.73 37.66
N ASP A 21 -7.15 27.52 36.94
CA ASP A 21 -7.93 27.04 35.81
C ASP A 21 -6.99 26.39 34.77
N PRO A 22 -7.30 25.17 34.28
CA PRO A 22 -6.42 24.43 33.39
C PRO A 22 -6.15 25.18 32.07
N LYS A 23 -7.08 26.03 31.64
CA LYS A 23 -6.93 26.89 30.45
C LYS A 23 -5.88 28.00 30.66
N VAL A 24 -5.86 28.61 31.85
CA VAL A 24 -4.90 29.68 32.18
C VAL A 24 -3.49 29.13 32.31
N LEU A 25 -3.33 27.91 32.86
CA LEU A 25 -2.05 27.21 32.90
C LEU A 25 -1.53 26.89 31.49
N GLU A 26 -2.41 26.46 30.59
CA GLU A 26 -2.05 26.18 29.20
C GLU A 26 -1.62 27.46 28.46
N GLU A 27 -2.36 28.56 28.61
CA GLU A 27 -1.99 29.87 28.05
C GLU A 27 -0.66 30.39 28.61
N GLN A 28 -0.43 30.27 29.91
CA GLN A 28 0.85 30.64 30.52
C GLN A 28 1.99 29.78 29.97
N GLN A 29 1.78 28.47 29.82
CA GLN A 29 2.79 27.57 29.29
C GLN A 29 3.07 27.84 27.80
N GLN A 30 2.05 28.20 27.01
CA GLN A 30 2.20 28.65 25.63
C GLN A 30 3.01 29.96 25.57
N ALA A 31 2.67 30.96 26.39
CA ALA A 31 3.38 32.23 26.43
C ALA A 31 4.85 32.07 26.87
N VAL A 32 5.13 31.17 27.83
CA VAL A 32 6.50 30.81 28.22
C VAL A 32 7.22 30.14 27.06
N ASN A 33 6.60 29.16 26.40
CA ASN A 33 7.19 28.49 25.23
C ASN A 33 7.49 29.47 24.08
N GLU A 34 6.62 30.44 23.82
CA GLU A 34 6.83 31.49 22.83
C GLU A 34 8.00 32.41 23.18
N ARG A 35 8.09 32.88 24.43
CA ARG A 35 9.22 33.68 24.90
C ARG A 35 10.54 32.92 24.78
N VAL A 36 10.55 31.66 25.20
CA VAL A 36 11.71 30.78 25.09
C VAL A 36 12.13 30.63 23.63
N ARG A 37 11.19 30.36 22.72
CA ARG A 37 11.47 30.30 21.27
C ARG A 37 12.02 31.61 20.72
N ALA A 38 11.44 32.75 21.10
CA ALA A 38 11.91 34.05 20.65
C ALA A 38 13.34 34.36 21.12
N ILE A 39 13.68 33.98 22.36
CA ILE A 39 15.04 34.10 22.89
C ILE A 39 16.01 33.21 22.12
N TYR A 40 15.65 31.94 21.89
CA TYR A 40 16.46 31.03 21.08
C TYR A 40 16.68 31.55 19.67
N GLN A 41 15.64 32.08 19.03
CA GLN A 41 15.73 32.65 17.69
C GLN A 41 16.66 33.86 17.66
N LYS A 42 16.51 34.80 18.61
CA LYS A 42 17.43 35.94 18.73
C LYS A 42 18.87 35.51 18.98
N ALA A 43 19.09 34.50 19.82
CA ALA A 43 20.42 33.95 20.08
C ALA A 43 21.04 33.34 18.81
N GLN A 44 20.25 32.60 18.02
CA GLN A 44 20.69 32.06 16.73
C GLN A 44 21.02 33.16 15.72
N THR A 45 20.18 34.19 15.60
CA THR A 45 20.44 35.34 14.71
C THR A 45 21.73 36.05 15.10
N ARG A 46 21.90 36.37 16.40
CA ARG A 46 23.11 37.03 16.89
C ARG A 46 24.37 36.19 16.67
N LEU A 47 24.26 34.87 16.84
CA LEU A 47 25.37 33.95 16.57
C LEU A 47 25.71 33.94 15.06
N GLY A 48 24.70 33.97 14.19
CA GLY A 48 24.89 34.15 12.75
C GLY A 48 25.64 35.44 12.41
N GLU A 49 25.21 36.57 12.98
CA GLU A 49 25.87 37.87 12.78
C GLU A 49 27.34 37.87 13.24
N LEU A 50 27.64 37.23 14.38
CA LEU A 50 29.02 37.11 14.88
C LEU A 50 29.88 36.23 13.97
N ILE A 51 29.32 35.14 13.43
CA ILE A 51 30.02 34.29 12.46
C ILE A 51 30.30 35.07 11.18
N ASP A 52 29.33 35.85 10.68
CA ASP A 52 29.48 36.63 9.47
C ASP A 52 30.55 37.73 9.63
N GLN A 53 30.55 38.43 10.77
CA GLN A 53 31.56 39.44 11.11
C GLN A 53 32.98 38.85 11.18
N ASN A 54 33.11 37.60 11.61
CA ASN A 54 34.39 36.91 11.79
C ASN A 54 34.69 35.89 10.68
N SER A 55 33.94 35.92 9.58
CA SER A 55 33.97 34.91 8.52
C SER A 55 35.33 34.75 7.85
N THR A 56 36.14 35.80 7.84
CA THR A 56 37.47 35.86 7.22
C THR A 56 38.62 35.54 8.17
N LEU A 57 38.36 35.26 9.46
CA LEU A 57 39.42 34.91 10.40
C LEU A 57 40.13 33.63 9.96
N PRO A 58 41.47 33.63 9.85
CA PRO A 58 42.22 32.43 9.53
C PRO A 58 42.19 31.47 10.72
N CYS A 59 41.90 30.19 10.49
CA CYS A 59 41.86 29.15 11.50
C CYS A 59 42.44 27.83 10.98
N THR A 60 42.88 27.00 11.91
CA THR A 60 43.44 25.68 11.64
C THR A 60 42.67 24.63 12.43
N ILE A 61 42.31 23.52 11.80
CA ILE A 61 41.69 22.37 12.48
C ILE A 61 42.82 21.46 12.98
N SER A 62 42.95 21.34 14.30
CA SER A 62 43.99 20.53 14.97
C SER A 62 43.56 19.08 15.14
N SER A 63 42.37 18.85 15.68
CA SER A 63 41.86 17.51 15.93
C SER A 63 40.37 17.38 15.61
N ILE A 64 39.96 16.16 15.26
CA ILE A 64 38.56 15.81 15.01
C ILE A 64 38.26 14.55 15.81
N GLN A 65 37.26 14.62 16.67
CA GLN A 65 36.83 13.50 17.52
C GLN A 65 35.37 13.16 17.22
N VAL A 66 35.10 11.89 16.87
CA VAL A 66 33.74 11.39 16.70
C VAL A 66 33.36 10.61 17.95
N LEU A 67 32.46 11.18 18.76
CA LEU A 67 32.00 10.63 20.03
C LEU A 67 30.83 9.66 19.79
N ASN A 68 30.81 8.56 20.53
CA ASN A 68 29.75 7.53 20.52
C ASN A 68 29.61 6.71 19.21
N ALA A 69 30.67 6.63 18.39
CA ALA A 69 30.72 5.79 17.19
C ALA A 69 31.34 4.40 17.48
N ASN A 70 30.69 3.60 18.33
CA ASN A 70 31.27 2.36 18.87
C ASN A 70 31.40 1.23 17.84
N HIS A 71 30.47 1.11 16.89
CA HIS A 71 30.45 0.02 15.90
C HIS A 71 30.87 0.47 14.50
N THR A 72 31.48 1.64 14.39
CA THR A 72 31.93 2.21 13.12
C THR A 72 33.45 2.11 13.02
N ARG A 73 33.97 1.61 11.91
CA ARG A 73 35.41 1.39 11.73
C ARG A 73 36.14 2.72 11.65
N ARG A 74 37.27 2.83 12.36
CA ARG A 74 38.10 4.05 12.37
C ARG A 74 38.52 4.48 10.97
N GLY A 75 38.96 3.56 10.12
CA GLY A 75 39.37 3.86 8.74
C GLY A 75 38.26 4.45 7.85
N PHE A 76 36.98 4.18 8.14
CA PHE A 76 35.84 4.80 7.44
C PHE A 76 35.72 6.27 7.80
N LEU A 77 35.75 6.57 9.11
CA LEU A 77 35.67 7.93 9.62
C LEU A 77 36.91 8.74 9.20
N GLU A 78 38.10 8.15 9.30
CA GLU A 78 39.35 8.78 8.83
C GLU A 78 39.27 9.14 7.35
N ARG A 79 38.75 8.26 6.49
CA ARG A 79 38.62 8.59 5.06
C ARG A 79 37.68 9.79 4.79
N ILE A 80 36.70 10.03 5.67
CA ILE A 80 35.77 11.16 5.56
C ILE A 80 36.38 12.45 6.13
N PHE A 81 37.05 12.38 7.29
CA PHE A 81 37.48 13.55 8.06
C PHE A 81 38.96 13.90 7.92
N ASN A 82 39.84 12.97 7.56
CA ASN A 82 41.28 13.22 7.38
C ASN A 82 41.60 14.39 6.42
N PRO A 83 40.86 14.60 5.30
CA PRO A 83 41.08 15.77 4.44
C PRO A 83 40.84 17.14 5.10
N LEU A 84 40.13 17.20 6.24
CA LEU A 84 39.88 18.44 6.97
C LEU A 84 41.06 18.86 7.86
N LEU A 85 41.93 17.93 8.26
CA LEU A 85 43.04 18.22 9.16
C LEU A 85 44.05 19.14 8.48
N SER A 86 44.55 20.13 9.24
CA SER A 86 45.48 21.14 8.72
C SER A 86 46.80 20.56 8.22
N SER A 87 47.21 19.37 8.72
CA SER A 87 48.38 18.63 8.23
C SER A 87 48.30 18.23 6.76
N ASN A 88 47.08 18.06 6.23
CA ASN A 88 46.84 17.65 4.86
C ASN A 88 46.52 18.83 3.92
N GLN A 89 46.51 20.05 4.46
CA GLN A 89 46.16 21.27 3.72
C GLN A 89 47.38 22.16 3.51
N LYS A 90 47.45 22.78 2.32
CA LYS A 90 48.56 23.69 1.97
C LYS A 90 48.36 25.12 2.49
N ARG A 91 47.13 25.47 2.91
CA ARG A 91 46.75 26.81 3.38
C ARG A 91 45.84 26.70 4.62
N PRO A 92 45.86 27.67 5.55
CA PRO A 92 44.88 27.75 6.63
C PRO A 92 43.48 28.01 6.07
N TYR A 93 42.46 27.54 6.78
CA TYR A 93 41.06 27.81 6.42
C TYR A 93 40.66 29.20 6.88
N THR A 94 39.64 29.77 6.25
CA THR A 94 38.85 30.82 6.91
C THR A 94 37.80 30.18 7.83
N LEU A 95 37.33 30.90 8.85
CA LEU A 95 36.30 30.39 9.77
C LEU A 95 35.04 29.92 9.00
N SER A 96 34.61 30.71 8.01
CA SER A 96 33.46 30.35 7.17
C SER A 96 33.70 29.10 6.31
N GLU A 97 34.88 28.95 5.71
CA GLU A 97 35.26 27.74 4.98
C GLU A 97 35.33 26.51 5.90
N ALA A 98 35.92 26.65 7.10
CA ALA A 98 36.02 25.57 8.08
C ALA A 98 34.64 25.09 8.52
N LEU A 99 33.73 26.00 8.86
CA LEU A 99 32.35 25.68 9.23
C LEU A 99 31.61 24.95 8.10
N ARG A 100 31.75 25.45 6.87
CA ARG A 100 31.10 24.86 5.68
C ARG A 100 31.65 23.48 5.34
N GLU A 101 32.96 23.27 5.43
CA GLU A 101 33.58 21.97 5.15
C GLU A 101 33.25 20.95 6.24
N VAL A 102 33.28 21.34 7.52
CA VAL A 102 32.87 20.48 8.63
C VAL A 102 31.39 20.10 8.50
N SER A 103 30.51 21.07 8.21
CA SER A 103 29.08 20.78 8.00
C SER A 103 28.87 19.87 6.79
N ALA A 104 29.58 20.09 5.68
CA ALA A 104 29.51 19.22 4.50
C ALA A 104 29.96 17.78 4.78
N ARG A 105 30.96 17.56 5.65
CA ARG A 105 31.37 16.22 6.09
C ARG A 105 30.37 15.59 7.06
N ALA A 106 29.79 16.37 7.98
CA ALA A 106 28.72 15.91 8.85
C ALA A 106 27.47 15.49 8.03
N ASP A 107 27.11 16.26 7.00
CA ASP A 107 26.06 15.91 6.06
C ASP A 107 26.41 14.66 5.25
N ARG A 108 27.67 14.52 4.81
CA ARG A 108 28.15 13.28 4.18
C ARG A 108 27.99 12.08 5.12
N LEU A 109 28.25 12.26 6.41
CA LEU A 109 28.07 11.22 7.42
C LEU A 109 26.58 10.86 7.60
N ASN A 110 25.69 11.87 7.64
CA ASN A 110 24.24 11.69 7.71
C ASN A 110 23.68 10.89 6.52
N LYS A 111 24.27 11.06 5.34
CA LYS A 111 23.83 10.39 4.10
C LYS A 111 24.05 8.87 4.10
N PHE A 112 24.94 8.34 4.93
CA PHE A 112 25.13 6.88 5.07
C PHE A 112 24.01 6.16 5.84
N ASP A 113 23.13 6.92 6.51
CA ASP A 113 21.99 6.40 7.26
C ASP A 113 22.34 5.41 8.40
N ILE A 114 23.55 5.49 8.94
CA ILE A 114 23.99 4.68 10.09
C ILE A 114 23.81 5.37 11.44
N PHE A 115 23.63 6.71 11.45
CA PHE A 115 23.42 7.51 12.65
C PHE A 115 22.03 8.16 12.67
N GLN A 116 21.51 8.45 13.86
CA GLN A 116 20.29 9.24 14.06
C GLN A 116 20.56 10.70 13.65
N GLN A 117 19.63 11.28 12.89
CA GLN A 117 19.72 12.67 12.44
C GLN A 117 19.07 13.61 13.47
N PRO A 118 19.60 14.82 13.68
CA PRO A 118 20.85 15.36 13.13
C PRO A 118 22.10 14.93 13.93
N VAL A 119 23.27 14.93 13.29
CA VAL A 119 24.57 14.79 13.97
C VAL A 119 24.98 16.14 14.57
N SER A 120 25.25 16.16 15.88
CA SER A 120 25.64 17.39 16.58
C SER A 120 27.13 17.66 16.40
N VAL A 121 27.47 18.86 15.94
CA VAL A 121 28.84 19.34 15.75
C VAL A 121 29.14 20.43 16.77
N TYR A 122 30.22 20.24 17.54
CA TYR A 122 30.76 21.21 18.47
C TYR A 122 32.15 21.61 18.04
N LEU A 123 32.47 22.89 18.22
CA LEU A 123 33.76 23.48 17.88
C LEU A 123 34.29 24.14 19.15
N ASP A 124 35.49 23.75 19.54
CA ASP A 124 36.17 24.33 20.68
C ASP A 124 37.55 24.86 20.26
N GLN A 125 38.08 25.81 21.00
CA GLN A 125 39.44 26.28 20.80
C GLN A 125 40.40 25.38 21.56
N SER A 126 41.48 24.97 20.89
CA SER A 126 42.44 24.08 21.54
C SER A 126 43.15 24.79 22.70
N PRO A 127 43.24 24.18 23.90
CA PRO A 127 43.81 24.82 25.09
C PRO A 127 45.30 25.16 24.96
N ASN A 128 46.01 24.54 24.00
CA ASN A 128 47.45 24.76 23.75
C ASN A 128 47.75 25.88 22.74
N THR A 129 46.76 26.69 22.36
CA THR A 129 46.96 27.78 21.40
C THR A 129 47.61 28.97 22.11
N ASN A 130 48.91 29.16 21.93
CA ASN A 130 49.55 30.43 22.31
C ASN A 130 48.96 31.54 21.44
N ILE A 131 48.09 32.37 22.03
CA ILE A 131 47.28 33.42 21.40
C ILE A 131 48.14 34.47 20.63
N HIS A 132 49.46 34.46 20.80
CA HIS A 132 50.37 35.48 20.28
C HIS A 132 51.22 35.09 19.06
N THR A 133 51.21 33.84 18.57
CA THR A 133 52.17 33.41 17.52
C THR A 133 51.60 32.64 16.32
N GLY A 134 50.29 32.40 16.23
CA GLY A 134 49.69 31.70 15.07
C GLY A 134 48.17 31.83 14.95
N PRO A 135 47.55 31.31 13.86
CA PRO A 135 46.10 31.28 13.71
C PRO A 135 45.46 30.39 14.81
N PRO A 136 44.23 30.69 15.25
CA PRO A 136 43.50 29.88 16.23
C PRO A 136 43.35 28.43 15.77
N ASN A 137 43.74 27.50 16.65
CA ASN A 137 43.52 26.07 16.48
C ASN A 137 42.14 25.66 17.00
N LEU A 138 41.37 24.98 16.16
CA LEU A 138 40.03 24.50 16.44
C LEU A 138 40.04 22.96 16.58
N ASP A 139 39.43 22.50 17.67
CA ASP A 139 39.12 21.10 17.91
C ASP A 139 37.64 20.85 17.60
N VAL A 140 37.37 19.87 16.72
CA VAL A 140 36.02 19.56 16.23
C VAL A 140 35.52 18.29 16.92
N TYR A 141 34.38 18.37 17.61
CA TYR A 141 33.73 17.23 18.24
C TYR A 141 32.41 16.92 17.53
N LEU A 142 32.28 15.72 16.98
CA LEU A 142 31.03 15.22 16.40
C LEU A 142 30.39 14.22 17.36
N SER A 143 29.28 14.59 17.98
CA SER A 143 28.50 13.66 18.80
C SER A 143 27.47 12.97 17.93
N VAL A 144 27.68 11.68 17.68
CA VAL A 144 26.77 10.84 16.88
C VAL A 144 25.96 9.92 17.78
N LYS A 145 24.85 9.39 17.27
CA LYS A 145 24.11 8.30 17.92
C LYS A 145 23.82 7.23 16.89
N GLU A 146 24.41 6.06 17.05
CA GLU A 146 24.22 4.95 16.11
C GLU A 146 22.76 4.48 16.07
N LYS A 147 22.27 4.14 14.88
CA LYS A 147 20.98 3.48 14.69
C LYS A 147 21.07 2.00 15.09
N SER A 148 19.92 1.37 15.33
CA SER A 148 19.87 -0.07 15.59
C SER A 148 20.49 -0.85 14.42
N ARG A 149 21.44 -1.72 14.75
CA ARG A 149 22.14 -2.57 13.78
C ARG A 149 21.20 -3.58 13.14
N ILE A 150 20.35 -4.22 13.93
CA ILE A 150 19.39 -5.21 13.43
C ILE A 150 18.00 -4.57 13.42
N LEU A 151 17.33 -4.66 12.28
CA LEU A 151 15.95 -4.25 12.10
C LEU A 151 15.19 -5.37 11.43
N LEU A 152 14.32 -6.02 12.20
CA LEU A 152 13.35 -6.98 11.70
C LEU A 152 12.06 -6.24 11.34
N LYS A 153 11.58 -6.43 10.12
CA LYS A 153 10.28 -5.96 9.66
C LYS A 153 9.50 -7.16 9.16
N THR A 154 8.26 -7.29 9.61
CA THR A 154 7.31 -8.25 9.07
C THR A 154 6.10 -7.47 8.58
N GLY A 155 5.40 -8.00 7.60
CA GLY A 155 4.16 -7.38 7.14
C GLY A 155 3.42 -8.22 6.13
N THR A 156 2.20 -7.80 5.87
CA THR A 156 1.32 -8.36 4.86
C THR A 156 0.93 -7.26 3.89
N ASP A 157 0.95 -7.58 2.61
CA ASP A 157 0.55 -6.73 1.50
C ASP A 157 -0.69 -7.35 0.85
N LEU A 158 -1.67 -6.52 0.53
CA LEU A 158 -2.91 -6.89 -0.16
C LEU A 158 -3.13 -5.91 -1.32
N GLY A 159 -3.21 -6.39 -2.55
CA GLY A 159 -3.43 -5.54 -3.72
C GLY A 159 -3.55 -6.34 -5.02
N ASN A 160 -4.34 -5.84 -5.98
CA ASN A 160 -4.51 -6.47 -7.31
C ASN A 160 -4.88 -7.96 -7.25
N THR A 161 -5.82 -8.34 -6.36
CA THR A 161 -6.21 -9.76 -6.10
C THR A 161 -5.08 -10.65 -5.56
N GLU A 162 -3.95 -10.06 -5.16
CA GLU A 162 -2.82 -10.74 -4.55
C GLU A 162 -2.74 -10.42 -3.06
N GLY A 163 -2.42 -11.44 -2.26
CA GLY A 163 -2.06 -11.29 -0.86
C GLY A 163 -0.69 -11.91 -0.64
N SER A 164 0.23 -11.16 -0.05
CA SER A 164 1.57 -11.65 0.28
C SER A 164 1.98 -11.27 1.70
N ALA A 165 2.50 -12.21 2.46
CA ALA A 165 3.21 -11.98 3.70
C ALA A 165 4.72 -11.94 3.43
N TYR A 166 5.46 -11.13 4.17
CA TYR A 166 6.91 -11.14 4.09
C TYR A 166 7.59 -10.84 5.43
N GLY A 167 8.84 -11.30 5.53
CA GLY A 167 9.79 -10.99 6.58
C GLY A 167 11.06 -10.39 5.99
N ASN A 168 11.53 -9.31 6.58
CA ASN A 168 12.74 -8.60 6.19
C ASN A 168 13.65 -8.42 7.40
N LEU A 169 14.89 -8.88 7.30
CA LEU A 169 15.94 -8.67 8.29
C LEU A 169 16.99 -7.77 7.65
N LEU A 170 17.13 -6.56 8.17
CA LEU A 170 18.17 -5.62 7.80
C LEU A 170 19.23 -5.57 8.90
N TRP A 171 20.45 -5.97 8.57
CA TRP A 171 21.63 -5.81 9.38
C TRP A 171 22.48 -4.66 8.82
N ARG A 172 22.40 -3.52 9.50
CA ARG A 172 23.17 -2.31 9.22
C ARG A 172 24.56 -2.38 9.82
N ASN A 173 25.49 -1.76 9.09
CA ASN A 173 26.87 -1.56 9.49
C ASN A 173 27.53 -2.88 9.93
N VAL A 174 27.55 -3.86 9.02
CA VAL A 174 28.04 -5.22 9.30
C VAL A 174 29.52 -5.20 9.70
N PHE A 175 30.36 -4.51 8.92
CA PHE A 175 31.81 -4.43 9.11
C PHE A 175 32.28 -3.04 9.57
N GLY A 176 31.36 -2.17 9.98
CA GLY A 176 31.66 -0.82 10.46
C GLY A 176 31.89 0.21 9.36
N GLY A 177 31.76 -0.12 8.07
CA GLY A 177 31.95 0.78 6.93
C GLY A 177 30.65 1.21 6.25
N ALA A 178 29.54 1.24 6.98
CA ALA A 178 28.18 1.49 6.48
C ALA A 178 27.68 0.42 5.49
N GLU A 179 28.16 -0.81 5.61
CA GLU A 179 27.65 -1.93 4.82
C GLU A 179 26.31 -2.41 5.35
N ASN A 180 25.37 -2.70 4.46
CA ASN A 180 24.07 -3.24 4.82
C ASN A 180 23.92 -4.64 4.25
N PHE A 181 23.55 -5.59 5.11
CA PHE A 181 23.11 -6.91 4.71
C PHE A 181 21.61 -7.04 4.92
N ASN A 182 20.90 -7.41 3.87
CA ASN A 182 19.45 -7.43 3.83
C ASN A 182 18.97 -8.81 3.39
N LEU A 183 18.22 -9.48 4.25
CA LEU A 183 17.52 -10.72 3.96
C LEU A 183 16.04 -10.42 3.83
N ASN A 184 15.42 -10.87 2.75
CA ASN A 184 13.98 -10.75 2.56
C ASN A 184 13.41 -12.10 2.11
N ALA A 185 12.33 -12.50 2.77
CA ALA A 185 11.57 -13.68 2.46
C ALA A 185 10.11 -13.26 2.28
N SER A 186 9.49 -13.62 1.17
CA SER A 186 8.09 -13.33 0.88
C SER A 186 7.35 -14.58 0.41
N LEU A 187 6.09 -14.66 0.79
CA LEU A 187 5.15 -15.74 0.52
C LEU A 187 3.83 -15.09 0.14
N GLY A 188 3.21 -15.50 -0.96
CA GLY A 188 1.91 -14.96 -1.36
C GLY A 188 1.11 -15.90 -2.22
N THR A 189 -0.09 -15.46 -2.59
CA THR A 189 -1.01 -16.24 -3.43
C THR A 189 -0.41 -16.51 -4.82
N ARG A 190 0.30 -15.53 -5.40
CA ARG A 190 0.98 -15.66 -6.69
C ARG A 190 2.43 -16.10 -6.56
N THR A 191 3.17 -15.51 -5.62
CA THR A 191 4.56 -15.86 -5.33
C THR A 191 4.60 -16.95 -4.27
N ARG A 192 4.73 -18.21 -4.69
CA ARG A 192 4.77 -19.38 -3.77
C ARG A 192 5.91 -19.35 -2.78
N SER A 193 7.04 -18.77 -3.17
CA SER A 193 8.14 -18.46 -2.25
C SER A 193 9.12 -17.54 -2.97
N ALA A 194 9.67 -16.57 -2.26
CA ALA A 194 10.77 -15.76 -2.77
C ALA A 194 11.72 -15.40 -1.63
N TYR A 195 12.96 -15.83 -1.75
CA TYR A 195 14.04 -15.59 -0.79
C TYR A 195 15.13 -14.80 -1.48
N GLN A 196 15.51 -13.67 -0.92
CA GLN A 196 16.58 -12.84 -1.43
C GLN A 196 17.54 -12.43 -0.32
N ALA A 197 18.81 -12.35 -0.67
CA ALA A 197 19.88 -11.88 0.18
C ALA A 197 20.68 -10.84 -0.59
N THR A 198 20.85 -9.65 -0.02
CA THR A 198 21.54 -8.53 -0.66
C THR A 198 22.56 -7.94 0.29
N PHE A 199 23.78 -7.77 -0.18
CA PHE A 199 24.86 -7.08 0.50
C PHE A 199 25.20 -5.80 -0.25
N GLU A 200 25.15 -4.67 0.45
CA GLU A 200 25.42 -3.35 -0.09
C GLU A 200 26.59 -2.72 0.68
N THR A 201 27.56 -2.16 -0.05
CA THR A 201 28.73 -1.49 0.54
C THR A 201 29.06 -0.21 -0.22
N PRO A 202 29.31 0.92 0.48
CA PRO A 202 29.72 2.15 -0.18
C PRO A 202 31.18 2.05 -0.61
N ILE A 203 31.44 2.29 -1.89
CA ILE A 203 32.80 2.28 -2.45
C ILE A 203 33.46 3.64 -2.15
N LEU A 204 34.75 3.61 -1.80
CA LEU A 204 35.56 4.80 -1.48
C LEU A 204 35.00 5.69 -0.35
N CYS A 205 34.08 5.16 0.48
CA CYS A 205 33.36 5.91 1.50
C CYS A 205 32.63 7.14 0.92
N ASP A 206 32.05 7.00 -0.26
CA ASP A 206 31.18 8.00 -0.89
C ASP A 206 29.72 7.56 -0.75
N PRO A 207 28.83 8.37 -0.13
CA PRO A 207 27.42 8.02 -0.06
C PRO A 207 26.75 7.98 -1.44
N GLY A 208 27.36 8.58 -2.47
CA GLY A 208 26.86 8.57 -3.84
C GLY A 208 27.30 7.36 -4.66
N PHE A 209 28.17 6.48 -4.14
CA PHE A 209 28.75 5.38 -4.92
C PHE A 209 28.69 4.05 -4.15
N TRP A 210 27.87 3.12 -4.63
CA TRP A 210 27.56 1.86 -3.94
C TRP A 210 27.79 0.65 -4.82
N LEU A 211 28.37 -0.40 -4.22
CA LEU A 211 28.36 -1.76 -4.74
C LEU A 211 27.25 -2.55 -4.06
N GLU A 212 26.50 -3.30 -4.85
CA GLU A 212 25.45 -4.20 -4.40
C GLU A 212 25.70 -5.57 -5.01
N ILE A 213 25.67 -6.61 -4.19
CA ILE A 213 25.76 -8.00 -4.64
C ILE A 213 24.61 -8.75 -3.98
N GLY A 214 23.86 -9.52 -4.76
CA GLY A 214 22.70 -10.22 -4.25
C GLY A 214 22.45 -11.56 -4.93
N GLY A 215 21.65 -12.37 -4.24
CA GLY A 215 21.16 -13.65 -4.71
C GLY A 215 19.68 -13.80 -4.41
N ILE A 216 18.99 -14.55 -5.24
CA ILE A 216 17.55 -14.81 -5.14
C ILE A 216 17.23 -16.24 -5.56
N ALA A 217 16.25 -16.81 -4.88
CA ALA A 217 15.52 -17.99 -5.30
C ALA A 217 14.03 -17.69 -5.13
N SER A 218 13.27 -17.72 -6.23
CA SER A 218 11.84 -17.45 -6.23
C SER A 218 11.07 -18.43 -7.11
N SER A 219 9.87 -18.82 -6.67
CA SER A 219 8.87 -19.50 -7.50
C SER A 219 7.60 -18.66 -7.57
N THR A 220 7.16 -18.35 -8.80
CA THR A 220 6.01 -17.49 -9.05
C THR A 220 5.07 -18.15 -10.05
N GLN A 221 3.78 -18.20 -9.73
CA GLN A 221 2.75 -18.65 -10.65
C GLN A 221 2.31 -17.52 -11.59
N LYS A 222 2.08 -17.85 -12.86
CA LYS A 222 1.67 -16.92 -13.91
C LYS A 222 0.34 -17.35 -14.49
N PRO A 223 -0.77 -17.04 -13.79
CA PRO A 223 -2.10 -17.49 -14.21
C PRO A 223 -2.51 -16.97 -15.59
N TRP A 224 -2.03 -15.80 -16.02
CA TRP A 224 -2.29 -15.27 -17.37
C TRP A 224 -1.61 -16.07 -18.49
N ALA A 225 -0.63 -16.93 -18.17
CA ALA A 225 0.10 -17.75 -19.13
C ALA A 225 0.17 -19.23 -18.67
N ASN A 226 -0.72 -19.65 -17.77
CA ASN A 226 -0.93 -21.03 -17.31
C ASN A 226 0.36 -21.86 -17.00
N HIS A 227 1.37 -21.23 -16.40
CA HIS A 227 2.59 -21.89 -15.96
C HIS A 227 3.16 -21.30 -14.65
N GLU A 228 4.14 -21.99 -14.07
CA GLU A 228 4.96 -21.56 -12.95
C GLU A 228 6.38 -21.23 -13.44
N GLU A 229 6.96 -20.11 -12.98
CA GLU A 229 8.34 -19.75 -13.26
C GLU A 229 9.17 -19.79 -11.97
N VAL A 230 10.18 -20.64 -11.97
CA VAL A 230 11.21 -20.73 -10.93
C VAL A 230 12.44 -19.98 -11.40
N SER A 231 12.87 -18.97 -10.66
CA SER A 231 14.09 -18.19 -10.92
C SER A 231 15.08 -18.36 -9.78
N LYS A 232 16.32 -18.74 -10.08
CA LYS A 232 17.43 -18.87 -9.13
C LYS A 232 18.67 -18.21 -9.71
N GLY A 233 19.34 -17.36 -8.94
CA GLY A 233 20.58 -16.75 -9.42
C GLY A 233 21.02 -15.58 -8.58
N GLY A 234 21.85 -14.72 -9.17
CA GLY A 234 22.40 -13.58 -8.49
C GLY A 234 22.77 -12.44 -9.43
N TRP A 235 23.08 -11.31 -8.82
CA TRP A 235 23.45 -10.09 -9.51
C TRP A 235 24.56 -9.35 -8.78
N GLY A 236 25.32 -8.58 -9.54
CA GLY A 236 26.24 -7.56 -9.04
C GLY A 236 25.90 -6.23 -9.70
N LYS A 237 25.72 -5.17 -8.91
CA LYS A 237 25.28 -3.86 -9.39
C LYS A 237 26.11 -2.75 -8.78
N LEU A 238 26.52 -1.82 -9.62
CA LEU A 238 27.21 -0.59 -9.25
C LEU A 238 26.22 0.58 -9.40
N ARG A 239 26.06 1.38 -8.35
CA ARG A 239 25.19 2.57 -8.35
C ARG A 239 26.01 3.81 -8.14
N TRP A 240 25.80 4.83 -8.96
CA TRP A 240 26.42 6.14 -8.76
C TRP A 240 25.46 7.30 -9.05
N ILE A 241 25.75 8.44 -8.44
CA ILE A 241 25.06 9.71 -8.70
C ILE A 241 25.96 10.57 -9.59
N GLY A 242 25.45 10.98 -10.75
CA GLY A 242 26.12 11.90 -11.66
C GLY A 242 26.11 13.35 -11.16
N GLN A 243 26.93 14.21 -11.77
CA GLN A 243 27.09 15.61 -11.36
C GLN A 243 25.79 16.43 -11.45
N SER A 244 24.86 16.06 -12.34
CA SER A 244 23.56 16.71 -12.51
C SER A 244 22.47 16.18 -11.56
N GLY A 245 22.81 15.29 -10.61
CA GLY A 245 21.85 14.62 -9.73
C GLY A 245 21.20 13.36 -10.32
N ASN A 246 21.54 13.02 -11.56
CA ASN A 246 21.07 11.83 -12.25
C ASN A 246 21.59 10.56 -11.56
N ARG A 247 20.76 9.52 -11.50
CA ARG A 247 21.13 8.25 -10.90
C ARG A 247 21.39 7.21 -11.98
N HIS A 248 22.50 6.51 -11.84
CA HIS A 248 22.94 5.49 -12.77
C HIS A 248 23.15 4.18 -12.02
N GLU A 249 22.69 3.09 -12.62
CA GLU A 249 22.91 1.73 -12.14
C GLU A 249 23.44 0.88 -13.29
N LEU A 250 24.60 0.27 -13.11
CA LEU A 250 25.19 -0.66 -14.06
C LEU A 250 25.35 -2.00 -13.35
N GLY A 251 24.79 -3.07 -13.90
CA GLY A 251 24.85 -4.37 -13.25
C GLY A 251 24.97 -5.53 -14.21
N TYR A 252 25.38 -6.65 -13.64
CA TYR A 252 25.46 -7.96 -14.26
C TYR A 252 24.49 -8.90 -13.54
N ASN A 253 23.73 -9.65 -14.33
CA ASN A 253 22.76 -10.63 -13.87
C ASN A 253 23.15 -12.02 -14.39
N GLY A 254 23.07 -13.02 -13.51
CA GLY A 254 23.21 -14.43 -13.86
C GLY A 254 22.06 -15.22 -13.23
N PHE A 255 21.10 -15.64 -14.05
CA PHE A 255 19.89 -16.33 -13.60
C PHE A 255 19.69 -17.64 -14.35
N TRP A 256 19.37 -18.69 -13.60
CA TRP A 256 18.73 -19.90 -14.11
C TRP A 256 17.22 -19.77 -13.89
N ARG A 257 16.48 -19.83 -14.98
CA ARG A 257 15.02 -19.81 -15.01
C ARG A 257 14.51 -21.15 -15.48
N GLN A 258 13.40 -21.57 -14.90
CA GLN A 258 12.71 -22.80 -15.28
C GLN A 258 11.22 -22.54 -15.39
N MET A 259 10.63 -22.87 -16.53
CA MET A 259 9.18 -22.88 -16.73
C MET A 259 8.66 -24.28 -16.44
N THR A 260 7.89 -24.42 -15.36
CA THR A 260 7.28 -25.69 -14.90
C THR A 260 5.79 -25.50 -14.60
N GLY A 261 5.10 -26.53 -14.09
CA GLY A 261 3.72 -26.39 -13.62
C GLY A 261 2.72 -25.98 -14.70
N LEU A 262 2.88 -26.52 -15.91
CA LEU A 262 1.98 -26.28 -17.04
C LEU A 262 0.58 -26.81 -16.74
N ALA A 263 -0.46 -25.99 -16.89
CA ALA A 263 -1.84 -26.44 -16.81
C ALA A 263 -2.23 -27.30 -18.04
N GLU A 264 -3.28 -28.10 -17.92
CA GLU A 264 -3.76 -28.97 -19.02
C GLU A 264 -4.18 -28.16 -20.26
N ASN A 265 -4.75 -26.97 -20.05
CA ASN A 265 -5.17 -26.04 -21.10
C ASN A 265 -4.06 -25.09 -21.57
N ALA A 266 -2.81 -25.25 -21.10
CA ALA A 266 -1.70 -24.40 -21.55
C ALA A 266 -1.50 -24.50 -23.06
N SER A 267 -1.32 -23.35 -23.69
CA SER A 267 -1.13 -23.17 -25.13
C SER A 267 0.14 -23.84 -25.66
N GLN A 268 0.18 -24.08 -26.97
CA GLN A 268 1.34 -24.71 -27.62
C GLN A 268 2.59 -23.84 -27.50
N THR A 269 2.43 -22.51 -27.52
CA THR A 269 3.53 -21.56 -27.35
C THR A 269 4.21 -21.70 -25.99
N ILE A 270 3.42 -21.76 -24.90
CA ILE A 270 3.96 -21.92 -23.54
C ILE A 270 4.58 -23.31 -23.34
N ARG A 271 3.98 -24.35 -23.92
CA ARG A 271 4.54 -25.71 -23.90
C ARG A 271 5.87 -25.79 -24.65
N ALA A 272 6.00 -25.07 -25.77
CA ALA A 272 7.24 -25.03 -26.56
C ALA A 272 8.39 -24.31 -25.84
N ASP A 273 8.08 -23.25 -25.08
CA ASP A 273 9.06 -22.50 -24.30
C ASP A 273 9.40 -23.15 -22.93
N SER A 274 8.71 -24.24 -22.57
CA SER A 274 8.89 -24.91 -21.29
C SER A 274 10.29 -25.54 -21.11
N GLY A 275 10.75 -25.62 -19.86
CA GLY A 275 12.08 -26.14 -19.52
C GLY A 275 13.02 -25.07 -18.97
N ASP A 276 14.31 -25.32 -19.10
CA ASP A 276 15.38 -24.52 -18.50
C ASP A 276 15.89 -23.41 -19.44
N SER A 277 16.29 -22.29 -18.84
CA SER A 277 16.96 -21.18 -19.52
C SER A 277 17.97 -20.50 -18.60
N VAL A 278 19.22 -20.42 -19.03
CA VAL A 278 20.25 -19.62 -18.38
C VAL A 278 20.35 -18.25 -19.06
N LYS A 279 20.23 -17.19 -18.26
CA LYS A 279 20.40 -15.81 -18.69
C LYS A 279 21.62 -15.18 -18.03
N SER A 280 22.57 -14.77 -18.86
CA SER A 280 23.65 -13.86 -18.50
C SER A 280 23.42 -12.53 -19.20
N SER A 281 23.30 -11.45 -18.45
CA SER A 281 22.98 -10.13 -19.02
C SER A 281 23.66 -8.98 -18.27
N VAL A 282 24.07 -7.96 -19.02
CA VAL A 282 24.51 -6.67 -18.48
C VAL A 282 23.40 -5.65 -18.68
N PHE A 283 23.07 -4.88 -17.65
CA PHE A 283 22.06 -3.84 -17.72
C PHE A 283 22.59 -2.49 -17.27
N HIS A 284 22.06 -1.43 -17.87
CA HIS A 284 22.27 -0.04 -17.47
C HIS A 284 20.92 0.65 -17.31
N SER A 285 20.70 1.23 -16.13
CA SER A 285 19.51 1.99 -15.76
C SER A 285 19.92 3.43 -15.46
N TRP A 286 19.29 4.37 -16.14
CA TRP A 286 19.38 5.80 -15.85
C TRP A 286 18.02 6.30 -15.40
N TYR A 287 17.96 7.06 -14.32
CA TYR A 287 16.72 7.73 -13.93
C TYR A 287 16.96 9.08 -13.25
N GLN A 288 16.01 9.97 -13.46
CA GLN A 288 15.95 11.32 -12.88
C GLN A 288 14.54 11.55 -12.34
N ASP A 289 14.44 11.89 -11.06
CA ASP A 289 13.17 12.22 -10.41
C ASP A 289 13.21 13.67 -9.93
N CYS A 290 12.39 14.52 -10.54
CA CYS A 290 12.22 15.92 -10.21
C CYS A 290 10.78 16.23 -9.78
N ARG A 291 10.00 15.21 -9.38
CA ARG A 291 8.63 15.38 -8.89
C ARG A 291 8.63 15.94 -7.47
N ASP A 292 7.60 16.69 -7.14
CA ASP A 292 7.36 17.24 -5.81
C ASP A 292 7.03 16.16 -4.76
N SER A 293 6.13 15.25 -5.12
CA SER A 293 5.73 14.10 -4.32
C SER A 293 5.75 12.87 -5.21
N PRO A 294 6.53 11.83 -4.84
CA PRO A 294 6.59 10.60 -5.64
C PRO A 294 5.28 9.80 -5.66
N LEU A 295 4.45 9.94 -4.62
CA LEU A 295 3.17 9.23 -4.48
C LEU A 295 2.03 9.89 -5.23
N LEU A 296 1.90 11.21 -5.04
CA LEU A 296 0.84 12.02 -5.59
C LEU A 296 1.47 13.24 -6.26
N PRO A 297 2.10 13.06 -7.43
CA PRO A 297 2.83 14.14 -8.07
C PRO A 297 1.86 15.23 -8.51
N SER A 298 2.15 16.47 -8.11
CA SER A 298 1.42 17.66 -8.56
C SER A 298 2.28 18.51 -9.50
N ARG A 299 3.61 18.44 -9.38
CA ARG A 299 4.57 19.21 -10.18
C ARG A 299 5.81 18.39 -10.48
N GLY A 300 6.41 18.65 -11.64
CA GLY A 300 7.70 18.08 -12.02
C GLY A 300 7.57 16.87 -12.94
N TYR A 301 8.69 16.17 -13.14
CA TYR A 301 8.76 15.05 -14.07
C TYR A 301 9.66 13.94 -13.53
N TYR A 302 9.44 12.74 -14.06
CA TYR A 302 10.26 11.57 -13.83
C TYR A 302 10.60 10.94 -15.16
N ALA A 303 11.86 10.61 -15.37
CA ALA A 303 12.34 9.95 -16.58
C ALA A 303 13.23 8.78 -16.17
N LYS A 304 13.01 7.62 -16.80
CA LYS A 304 13.82 6.42 -16.63
C LYS A 304 14.08 5.78 -17.99
N VAL A 305 15.32 5.36 -18.20
CA VAL A 305 15.76 4.61 -19.36
C VAL A 305 16.48 3.37 -18.86
N PHE A 306 16.03 2.20 -19.28
CA PHE A 306 16.59 0.91 -18.92
C PHE A 306 17.05 0.20 -20.19
N ASN A 307 18.29 -0.31 -20.18
CA ASN A 307 18.84 -1.10 -21.26
C ASN A 307 19.43 -2.38 -20.70
N GLU A 308 19.19 -3.51 -21.35
CA GLU A 308 19.68 -4.82 -20.96
C GLU A 308 20.19 -5.55 -22.20
N LEU A 309 21.41 -6.07 -22.14
CA LEU A 309 22.05 -6.85 -23.19
C LEU A 309 22.33 -8.24 -22.64
N ALA A 310 21.73 -9.26 -23.24
CA ALA A 310 21.86 -10.65 -22.84
C ALA A 310 22.52 -11.47 -23.95
N GLY A 311 23.35 -12.46 -23.57
CA GLY A 311 23.85 -13.48 -24.49
C GLY A 311 24.83 -13.01 -25.58
N TRP A 312 25.34 -11.78 -25.49
CA TRP A 312 26.21 -11.19 -26.52
C TRP A 312 27.69 -11.22 -26.11
N GLY A 313 28.55 -11.70 -27.03
CA GLY A 313 30.00 -11.78 -26.83
C GLY A 313 30.39 -12.68 -25.64
N PRO A 314 31.06 -12.15 -24.59
CA PRO A 314 31.47 -12.96 -23.43
C PRO A 314 30.29 -13.42 -22.56
N LEU A 315 29.12 -12.81 -22.73
CA LEU A 315 27.90 -13.17 -22.01
C LEU A 315 27.32 -14.42 -22.66
N LYS A 316 27.58 -15.60 -22.09
CA LYS A 316 27.02 -16.87 -22.58
C LYS A 316 25.68 -17.17 -21.90
N GLY A 317 24.79 -17.87 -22.60
CA GLY A 317 23.50 -18.30 -22.09
C GLY A 317 22.59 -18.77 -23.21
N ASP A 318 21.34 -19.06 -22.87
CA ASP A 318 20.35 -19.63 -23.80
C ASP A 318 19.50 -18.56 -24.51
N VAL A 319 19.74 -17.28 -24.21
CA VAL A 319 19.01 -16.14 -24.77
C VAL A 319 19.99 -15.07 -25.24
N CYS A 320 19.72 -14.48 -26.40
CA CYS A 320 20.52 -13.41 -26.98
C CYS A 320 19.61 -12.27 -27.45
N PHE A 321 19.64 -11.13 -26.75
CA PHE A 321 18.80 -9.98 -27.10
C PHE A 321 19.34 -8.68 -26.52
N TRP A 322 18.93 -7.58 -27.11
CA TRP A 322 19.01 -6.25 -26.54
C TRP A 322 17.60 -5.74 -26.22
N LYS A 323 17.36 -5.40 -24.96
CA LYS A 323 16.08 -4.89 -24.47
C LYS A 323 16.26 -3.45 -24.02
N SER A 324 15.37 -2.56 -24.47
CA SER A 324 15.36 -1.15 -24.11
C SER A 324 13.96 -0.74 -23.66
N GLU A 325 13.87 -0.01 -22.56
CA GLU A 325 12.62 0.48 -21.99
C GLU A 325 12.77 1.93 -21.55
N ILE A 326 11.76 2.74 -21.87
CA ILE A 326 11.69 4.16 -21.56
C ILE A 326 10.40 4.41 -20.80
N GLU A 327 10.52 5.08 -19.66
CA GLU A 327 9.40 5.55 -18.85
C GLU A 327 9.54 7.05 -18.62
N ALA A 328 8.50 7.80 -18.95
CA ALA A 328 8.42 9.24 -18.73
C ALA A 328 7.11 9.58 -18.03
N GLN A 329 7.16 10.39 -16.99
CA GLN A 329 5.99 10.89 -16.27
C GLN A 329 6.12 12.38 -16.08
N GLY A 330 5.01 13.10 -16.20
CA GLY A 330 4.95 14.54 -15.99
C GLY A 330 3.72 14.90 -15.15
N ALA A 331 3.87 15.86 -14.25
CA ALA A 331 2.79 16.43 -13.47
C ALA A 331 2.84 17.96 -13.59
N CYS A 332 1.70 18.56 -13.96
CA CYS A 332 1.53 20.01 -13.96
C CYS A 332 0.24 20.41 -13.23
N PRO A 333 0.29 21.47 -12.41
CA PRO A 333 -0.89 21.98 -11.73
C PRO A 333 -1.75 22.75 -12.74
N VAL A 334 -3.07 22.57 -12.68
CA VAL A 334 -4.00 23.27 -13.58
C VAL A 334 -4.53 24.53 -12.87
N PRO A 335 -4.17 25.74 -13.33
CA PRO A 335 -4.66 26.97 -12.72
C PRO A 335 -6.15 27.17 -13.05
N ILE A 336 -6.95 27.50 -12.04
CA ILE A 336 -8.37 27.88 -12.24
C ILE A 336 -8.46 29.41 -12.23
N PRO A 337 -9.07 30.03 -13.27
CA PRO A 337 -9.33 31.46 -13.26
C PRO A 337 -10.15 31.87 -12.02
N GLY A 338 -9.60 32.79 -11.21
CA GLY A 338 -10.29 33.35 -10.03
C GLY A 338 -9.81 32.84 -8.66
N ILE A 339 -8.99 31.78 -8.60
CA ILE A 339 -8.35 31.32 -7.35
C ILE A 339 -6.87 31.75 -7.37
N LYS A 340 -6.45 32.56 -6.39
CA LYS A 340 -5.03 32.91 -6.22
C LYS A 340 -4.30 31.75 -5.53
N GLY A 341 -3.37 31.10 -6.24
CA GLY A 341 -2.54 30.01 -5.72
C GLY A 341 -2.85 28.65 -6.37
N ASP A 342 -2.27 27.58 -5.81
CA ASP A 342 -2.47 26.22 -6.31
C ASP A 342 -3.92 25.77 -6.04
N SER A 343 -4.66 25.51 -7.11
CA SER A 343 -6.08 25.09 -7.07
C SER A 343 -6.29 23.70 -6.45
N GLY A 344 -5.20 22.97 -6.19
CA GLY A 344 -5.22 21.55 -5.84
C GLY A 344 -5.57 20.61 -7.00
N ILE A 345 -5.77 21.13 -8.22
CA ILE A 345 -5.96 20.31 -9.42
C ILE A 345 -4.60 20.05 -10.05
N SER A 346 -4.28 18.78 -10.32
CA SER A 346 -3.09 18.40 -11.08
C SER A 346 -3.45 17.52 -12.26
N PHE A 347 -2.83 17.82 -13.40
CA PHE A 347 -2.82 16.96 -14.56
C PHE A 347 -1.53 16.15 -14.55
N THR A 348 -1.65 14.83 -14.58
CA THR A 348 -0.53 13.90 -14.61
C THR A 348 -0.60 13.04 -15.86
N THR A 349 0.52 12.86 -16.53
CA THR A 349 0.62 12.01 -17.70
C THR A 349 1.81 11.07 -17.56
N GLY A 350 1.67 9.86 -18.08
CA GLY A 350 2.73 8.86 -18.11
C GLY A 350 2.81 8.23 -19.50
N LEU A 351 4.03 8.05 -20.00
CA LEU A 351 4.34 7.37 -21.24
C LEU A 351 5.37 6.28 -20.95
N ARG A 352 5.12 5.09 -21.49
CA ARG A 352 6.01 3.93 -21.41
C ARG A 352 6.16 3.32 -22.80
N ALA A 353 7.38 2.96 -23.15
CA ALA A 353 7.66 2.29 -24.41
C ALA A 353 8.80 1.31 -24.22
N GLY A 354 8.76 0.19 -24.93
CA GLY A 354 9.81 -0.80 -24.88
C GLY A 354 9.99 -1.54 -26.19
N LEU A 355 11.23 -1.97 -26.40
CA LEU A 355 11.70 -2.70 -27.57
C LEU A 355 12.60 -3.84 -27.12
N LEU A 356 12.31 -5.04 -27.59
CA LEU A 356 13.15 -6.22 -27.47
C LEU A 356 13.66 -6.55 -28.88
N TYR A 357 14.96 -6.38 -29.07
CA TYR A 357 15.69 -6.68 -30.29
C TYR A 357 16.41 -8.03 -30.13
N PRO A 358 15.97 -9.11 -30.80
CA PRO A 358 16.66 -10.40 -30.76
C PRO A 358 18.00 -10.33 -31.51
N LEU A 359 19.05 -10.88 -30.91
CA LEU A 359 20.40 -10.90 -31.46
C LEU A 359 20.80 -12.33 -31.85
N ALA A 360 21.78 -12.45 -32.73
CA ALA A 360 22.39 -13.74 -33.06
C ALA A 360 23.53 -14.06 -32.08
N PHE A 361 23.74 -15.34 -31.81
CA PHE A 361 24.88 -15.79 -31.03
C PHE A 361 26.16 -15.64 -31.85
N ASP A 362 27.30 -15.55 -31.16
CA ASP A 362 28.61 -15.49 -31.84
C ASP A 362 28.93 -16.80 -32.61
N THR A 363 28.35 -17.92 -32.16
CA THR A 363 28.54 -19.26 -32.75
C THR A 363 27.54 -19.64 -33.84
N ASP A 364 26.35 -19.02 -33.86
CA ASP A 364 25.30 -19.28 -34.86
C ASP A 364 24.75 -17.95 -35.37
N SER A 365 24.86 -17.73 -36.68
CA SER A 365 24.38 -16.51 -37.33
C SER A 365 22.85 -16.40 -37.33
N ARG A 366 22.12 -17.46 -36.95
CA ARG A 366 20.66 -17.41 -36.81
C ARG A 366 20.24 -16.69 -35.53
N PRO A 367 19.48 -15.59 -35.63
CA PRO A 367 18.92 -14.93 -34.45
C PRO A 367 17.89 -15.82 -33.77
N GLN A 368 17.98 -15.93 -32.44
CA GLN A 368 16.99 -16.65 -31.64
C GLN A 368 15.79 -15.75 -31.37
N LEU A 369 14.57 -16.28 -31.47
CA LEU A 369 13.40 -15.51 -31.04
C LEU A 369 13.44 -15.24 -29.53
N SER A 370 12.73 -14.19 -29.13
CA SER A 370 12.45 -13.95 -27.72
C SER A 370 11.65 -15.12 -27.14
N ARG A 371 12.07 -15.58 -25.96
CA ARG A 371 11.27 -16.51 -25.15
C ARG A 371 10.19 -15.73 -24.41
N THR A 372 9.09 -16.40 -24.07
CA THR A 372 7.99 -15.85 -23.27
C THR A 372 8.48 -15.20 -21.96
N ASN A 373 9.57 -15.72 -21.38
CA ASN A 373 10.19 -15.17 -20.16
C ASN A 373 10.75 -13.75 -20.30
N ASP A 374 11.11 -13.32 -21.52
CA ASP A 374 11.80 -12.05 -21.77
C ASP A 374 10.90 -10.99 -22.42
N ARG A 375 9.79 -11.42 -23.03
CA ARG A 375 8.77 -10.57 -23.66
C ARG A 375 8.11 -9.61 -22.66
N PHE A 376 7.53 -8.54 -23.19
CA PHE A 376 6.73 -7.58 -22.45
C PHE A 376 5.28 -8.07 -22.29
N PHE A 377 4.64 -7.86 -21.15
CA PHE A 377 3.20 -8.04 -20.96
C PHE A 377 2.61 -6.74 -20.46
N LEU A 378 1.47 -6.36 -21.03
CA LEU A 378 0.81 -5.10 -20.78
C LEU A 378 -0.61 -5.35 -20.32
N GLY A 379 -1.05 -4.60 -19.32
CA GLY A 379 -2.44 -4.63 -18.84
C GLY A 379 -2.55 -5.00 -17.37
N GLY A 380 -3.62 -4.53 -16.75
CA GLY A 380 -3.85 -4.63 -15.33
C GLY A 380 -4.01 -3.26 -14.70
N PRO A 381 -4.34 -3.21 -13.40
CA PRO A 381 -4.84 -1.99 -12.79
C PRO A 381 -3.72 -0.97 -12.45
N THR A 382 -2.46 -1.40 -12.47
CA THR A 382 -1.26 -0.55 -12.32
C THR A 382 -0.70 -0.06 -13.65
N ASP A 383 -0.95 -0.83 -14.71
CA ASP A 383 -0.48 -0.60 -16.07
C ASP A 383 -1.66 0.05 -16.81
N VAL A 384 -2.12 -0.53 -17.91
CA VAL A 384 -3.33 -0.05 -18.60
C VAL A 384 -4.58 -0.52 -17.85
N ARG A 385 -5.16 0.39 -17.05
CA ARG A 385 -6.45 0.22 -16.36
C ARG A 385 -7.57 -0.13 -17.35
N GLY A 386 -8.59 -0.85 -16.89
CA GLY A 386 -9.69 -1.33 -17.74
C GLY A 386 -9.41 -2.63 -18.51
N PHE A 387 -8.26 -3.26 -18.28
CA PHE A 387 -7.90 -4.56 -18.86
C PHE A 387 -7.51 -5.56 -17.76
N ARG A 388 -7.59 -6.86 -18.06
CA ARG A 388 -7.10 -7.91 -17.16
C ARG A 388 -5.57 -7.79 -17.00
N LEU A 389 -5.05 -8.36 -15.91
CA LEU A 389 -3.60 -8.45 -15.70
C LEU A 389 -2.96 -9.14 -16.90
N CYS A 390 -1.98 -8.48 -17.55
CA CYS A 390 -1.34 -8.95 -18.78
C CYS A 390 -2.30 -9.18 -19.96
N GLY A 391 -3.49 -8.56 -19.97
CA GLY A 391 -4.55 -8.83 -20.94
C GLY A 391 -4.39 -8.17 -22.32
N LEU A 392 -3.51 -7.18 -22.49
CA LEU A 392 -3.24 -6.56 -23.80
C LEU A 392 -2.14 -7.31 -24.54
N GLY A 393 -2.24 -7.32 -25.88
CA GLY A 393 -1.24 -7.89 -26.76
C GLY A 393 -1.62 -9.25 -27.35
N PRO A 394 -0.63 -10.01 -27.86
CA PRO A 394 -0.88 -11.28 -28.52
C PRO A 394 -1.21 -12.39 -27.51
N HIS A 395 -2.30 -13.09 -27.79
CA HIS A 395 -2.77 -14.27 -27.05
C HIS A 395 -2.73 -15.51 -27.95
N ASP A 396 -2.44 -16.65 -27.33
CA ASP A 396 -2.56 -17.99 -27.94
C ASP A 396 -3.59 -18.79 -27.14
N GLY A 397 -4.81 -18.90 -27.68
CA GLY A 397 -5.96 -19.41 -26.91
C GLY A 397 -6.32 -18.46 -25.77
N THR A 398 -6.26 -18.96 -24.53
CA THR A 398 -6.49 -18.18 -23.30
C THR A 398 -5.20 -17.63 -22.68
N ASP A 399 -4.04 -17.99 -23.22
CA ASP A 399 -2.75 -17.60 -22.63
C ASP A 399 -2.24 -16.30 -23.26
N ALA A 400 -1.90 -15.34 -22.40
CA ALA A 400 -1.15 -14.16 -22.78
C ALA A 400 0.30 -14.57 -23.04
N VAL A 401 0.75 -14.41 -24.28
CA VAL A 401 2.08 -14.81 -24.75
C VAL A 401 3.11 -13.67 -24.63
N GLY A 402 2.62 -12.42 -24.60
CA GLY A 402 3.46 -11.23 -24.54
C GLY A 402 4.07 -10.84 -25.88
N GLY A 403 4.58 -9.61 -25.97
CA GLY A 403 5.12 -9.03 -27.21
C GLY A 403 6.52 -8.45 -27.05
N ASP A 404 7.13 -8.06 -28.18
CA ASP A 404 8.51 -7.56 -28.23
C ASP A 404 8.56 -6.04 -28.30
N VAL A 405 7.52 -5.40 -28.84
CA VAL A 405 7.41 -3.95 -28.96
C VAL A 405 6.14 -3.49 -28.31
N TYR A 406 6.23 -2.49 -27.45
CA TYR A 406 5.05 -1.91 -26.81
C TYR A 406 5.15 -0.39 -26.66
N ALA A 407 3.99 0.25 -26.64
CA ALA A 407 3.83 1.63 -26.20
C ALA A 407 2.54 1.75 -25.39
N ALA A 408 2.61 2.46 -24.27
CA ALA A 408 1.50 2.70 -23.38
C ALA A 408 1.52 4.15 -22.89
N GLY A 409 0.35 4.76 -22.78
CA GLY A 409 0.14 6.13 -22.32
C GLY A 409 -0.99 6.22 -21.31
N SER A 410 -0.86 7.12 -20.34
CA SER A 410 -1.91 7.48 -19.40
C SER A 410 -1.99 9.00 -19.25
N ALA A 411 -3.20 9.48 -19.08
CA ALA A 411 -3.50 10.86 -18.72
C ALA A 411 -4.51 10.83 -17.58
N ASN A 412 -4.20 11.50 -16.47
CA ASN A 412 -5.01 11.54 -15.28
C ASN A 412 -5.20 12.98 -14.82
N LEU A 413 -6.44 13.37 -14.58
CA LEU A 413 -6.81 14.61 -13.93
C LEU A 413 -7.16 14.31 -12.48
N LEU A 414 -6.39 14.86 -11.55
CA LEU A 414 -6.60 14.74 -10.11
C LEU A 414 -7.26 16.00 -9.59
N LEU A 415 -8.44 15.86 -9.01
CA LEU A 415 -9.27 16.92 -8.46
C LEU A 415 -9.35 16.79 -6.94
N PRO A 416 -9.31 17.87 -6.16
CA PRO A 416 -9.64 17.81 -4.74
C PRO A 416 -11.11 17.40 -4.56
N VAL A 417 -11.40 16.61 -3.52
CA VAL A 417 -12.81 16.29 -3.18
C VAL A 417 -13.52 17.58 -2.73
N PRO A 418 -14.71 17.89 -3.29
CA PRO A 418 -15.47 19.07 -2.86
C PRO A 418 -15.68 19.09 -1.35
N ARG A 419 -15.53 20.27 -0.72
CA ARG A 419 -15.70 20.53 0.74
C ARG A 419 -14.65 19.93 1.69
N VAL A 420 -13.80 19.02 1.24
CA VAL A 420 -12.76 18.39 2.08
C VAL A 420 -11.47 19.23 2.14
N GLY A 421 -11.30 20.18 1.21
CA GLY A 421 -10.15 21.10 1.14
C GLY A 421 -8.98 20.53 0.32
N ALA A 422 -8.15 21.40 -0.24
CA ALA A 422 -7.04 21.02 -1.12
C ALA A 422 -5.86 20.35 -0.40
N ASP A 423 -5.77 20.52 0.92
CA ASP A 423 -4.63 20.04 1.73
C ASP A 423 -4.77 18.57 2.14
N LYS A 424 -5.95 17.97 1.95
CA LYS A 424 -6.20 16.58 2.33
C LYS A 424 -5.65 15.62 1.27
N PRO A 425 -5.14 14.44 1.67
CA PRO A 425 -4.54 13.45 0.76
C PRO A 425 -5.55 12.69 -0.12
N LEU A 426 -6.81 13.14 -0.20
CA LEU A 426 -7.87 12.48 -0.95
C LEU A 426 -8.18 13.26 -2.24
N ARG A 427 -8.09 12.59 -3.38
CA ARG A 427 -8.35 13.16 -4.71
C ARG A 427 -9.37 12.33 -5.48
N LEU A 428 -10.23 12.99 -6.24
CA LEU A 428 -10.97 12.37 -7.33
C LEU A 428 -10.04 12.27 -8.54
N GLN A 429 -10.06 11.15 -9.25
CA GLN A 429 -9.24 10.91 -10.42
C GLN A 429 -10.15 10.67 -11.63
N ALA A 430 -10.00 11.43 -12.69
CA ALA A 430 -10.50 11.07 -14.01
C ALA A 430 -9.32 10.64 -14.87
N PHE A 431 -9.41 9.50 -15.55
CA PHE A 431 -8.29 8.98 -16.31
C PHE A 431 -8.68 8.44 -17.68
N VAL A 432 -7.73 8.52 -18.60
CA VAL A 432 -7.72 7.82 -19.88
C VAL A 432 -6.39 7.11 -19.99
N THR A 433 -6.43 5.82 -20.25
CA THR A 433 -5.26 4.95 -20.40
C THR A 433 -5.37 4.25 -21.74
N GLY A 434 -4.24 4.07 -22.42
CA GLY A 434 -4.22 3.28 -23.63
C GLY A 434 -2.87 2.66 -23.87
N GLY A 435 -2.84 1.59 -24.63
CA GLY A 435 -1.61 0.91 -24.94
C GLY A 435 -1.75 -0.07 -26.09
N ARG A 436 -0.60 -0.50 -26.58
CA ARG A 436 -0.48 -1.49 -27.64
C ARG A 436 0.78 -2.29 -27.45
N LEU A 437 0.65 -3.60 -27.59
CA LEU A 437 1.72 -4.57 -27.47
C LEU A 437 1.68 -5.47 -28.70
N LEU A 438 2.81 -5.60 -29.40
CA LEU A 438 2.91 -6.38 -30.64
C LEU A 438 4.08 -7.37 -30.56
N PRO A 439 3.91 -8.61 -31.04
CA PRO A 439 5.00 -9.54 -31.24
C PRO A 439 5.77 -9.21 -32.53
N LEU A 440 7.03 -9.60 -32.61
CA LEU A 440 7.78 -9.56 -33.86
C LEU A 440 7.15 -10.50 -34.90
N ARG A 441 6.83 -9.94 -36.07
CA ARG A 441 6.26 -10.69 -37.19
C ARG A 441 7.17 -10.61 -38.40
N THR A 442 7.65 -11.77 -38.84
CA THR A 442 8.36 -11.92 -40.13
C THR A 442 7.34 -12.10 -41.26
N ALA A 443 7.66 -11.61 -42.46
CA ALA A 443 6.78 -11.67 -43.64
C ALA A 443 6.32 -13.12 -43.99
N LEU A 444 7.14 -14.12 -43.69
CA LEU A 444 6.86 -15.54 -43.94
C LEU A 444 6.18 -16.25 -42.74
N LYS A 445 5.79 -15.53 -41.67
CA LYS A 445 5.29 -16.09 -40.40
C LYS A 445 6.20 -17.16 -39.74
N GLY A 446 7.45 -17.28 -40.18
CA GLY A 446 8.45 -18.20 -39.67
C GLY A 446 9.54 -17.51 -38.83
N VAL A 447 10.44 -18.33 -38.28
CA VAL A 447 11.64 -17.89 -37.55
C VAL A 447 12.55 -17.08 -38.50
N PRO A 448 12.98 -15.86 -38.13
CA PRO A 448 13.88 -15.06 -38.96
C PRO A 448 15.21 -15.78 -39.13
N ALA A 449 15.67 -15.92 -40.36
CA ALA A 449 16.89 -16.64 -40.69
C ALA A 449 18.13 -15.74 -40.63
N THR A 450 17.96 -14.43 -40.81
CA THR A 450 19.05 -13.45 -40.91
C THR A 450 18.84 -12.23 -40.02
N SER A 451 19.93 -11.59 -39.58
CA SER A 451 19.86 -10.36 -38.77
C SER A 451 19.24 -9.18 -39.53
N SER A 452 19.34 -9.16 -40.87
CA SER A 452 18.67 -8.18 -41.73
C SER A 452 17.15 -8.33 -41.72
N GLU A 453 16.64 -9.57 -41.70
CA GLU A 453 15.21 -9.84 -41.55
C GLU A 453 14.70 -9.34 -40.21
N VAL A 454 15.45 -9.56 -39.12
CA VAL A 454 15.08 -9.05 -37.78
C VAL A 454 14.95 -7.53 -37.79
N LYS A 455 15.90 -6.82 -38.41
CA LYS A 455 15.85 -5.36 -38.54
C LYS A 455 14.61 -4.92 -39.30
N HIS A 456 14.29 -5.56 -40.43
CA HIS A 456 13.10 -5.23 -41.21
C HIS A 456 11.81 -5.53 -40.44
N SER A 457 11.74 -6.67 -39.76
CA SER A 457 10.61 -7.06 -38.90
C SER A 457 10.39 -6.03 -37.79
N ILE A 458 11.44 -5.57 -37.11
CA ILE A 458 11.34 -4.54 -36.05
C ILE A 458 10.83 -3.22 -36.60
N VAL A 459 11.40 -2.74 -37.71
CA VAL A 459 10.93 -1.49 -38.35
C VAL A 459 9.45 -1.62 -38.74
N SER A 460 9.06 -2.77 -39.29
CA SER A 460 7.66 -3.03 -39.65
C SER A 460 6.75 -3.05 -38.42
N THR A 461 7.15 -3.69 -37.32
CA THR A 461 6.37 -3.75 -36.07
C THR A 461 6.26 -2.38 -35.41
N ILE A 462 7.32 -1.56 -35.44
CA ILE A 462 7.28 -0.18 -34.95
C ILE A 462 6.33 0.67 -35.82
N SER A 463 6.36 0.50 -37.15
CA SER A 463 5.41 1.19 -38.03
C SER A 463 3.97 0.72 -37.79
N GLU A 464 3.79 -0.58 -37.50
CA GLU A 464 2.49 -1.16 -37.19
C GLU A 464 1.96 -0.60 -35.85
N LEU A 465 2.82 -0.34 -34.87
CA LEU A 465 2.45 0.24 -33.57
C LEU A 465 1.67 1.55 -33.73
N GLY A 466 2.07 2.40 -34.69
CA GLY A 466 1.39 3.66 -35.04
C GLY A 466 0.18 3.50 -35.97
N ASN A 467 -0.02 2.32 -36.56
CA ASN A 467 -1.09 2.07 -37.53
C ASN A 467 -2.39 1.62 -36.84
N GLY A 468 -3.40 2.48 -36.81
CA GLY A 468 -4.71 2.21 -36.22
C GLY A 468 -4.80 2.58 -34.74
N LEU A 469 -6.02 2.53 -34.19
CA LEU A 469 -6.28 2.93 -32.80
C LEU A 469 -5.65 1.95 -31.79
N PRO A 470 -4.93 2.43 -30.76
CA PRO A 470 -4.51 1.58 -29.64
C PRO A 470 -5.73 1.15 -28.81
N SER A 471 -5.53 0.18 -27.93
CA SER A 471 -6.56 -0.25 -27.00
C SER A 471 -6.65 0.77 -25.88
N ILE A 472 -7.84 1.32 -25.66
CA ILE A 472 -8.08 2.51 -24.82
C ILE A 472 -9.14 2.18 -23.78
N ALA A 473 -8.94 2.64 -22.56
CA ALA A 473 -9.92 2.66 -21.49
C ALA A 473 -10.00 4.05 -20.86
N ALA A 474 -11.18 4.38 -20.34
CA ALA A 474 -11.41 5.60 -19.58
C ALA A 474 -12.14 5.27 -18.28
N GLY A 475 -11.98 6.12 -17.27
CA GLY A 475 -12.59 5.86 -15.98
C GLY A 475 -12.55 7.02 -15.01
N LEU A 476 -13.27 6.83 -13.92
CA LEU A 476 -13.29 7.72 -12.75
C LEU A 476 -12.84 6.92 -11.54
N GLY A 477 -12.17 7.56 -10.59
CA GLY A 477 -11.67 6.89 -9.41
C GLY A 477 -11.45 7.83 -8.23
N LEU A 478 -11.09 7.23 -7.11
CA LEU A 478 -10.75 7.91 -5.87
C LEU A 478 -9.33 7.49 -5.48
N VAL A 479 -8.47 8.46 -5.24
CA VAL A 479 -7.08 8.26 -4.84
C VAL A 479 -6.88 8.78 -3.43
N TYR A 480 -6.37 7.92 -2.55
CA TYR A 480 -5.98 8.28 -1.19
C TYR A 480 -4.47 8.10 -1.00
N ALA A 481 -3.77 9.21 -0.77
CA ALA A 481 -2.33 9.24 -0.56
C ALA A 481 -1.99 9.14 0.94
N HIS A 482 -1.83 7.92 1.44
CA HIS A 482 -1.22 7.67 2.74
C HIS A 482 0.31 7.90 2.67
N PRO A 483 0.98 8.36 3.74
CA PRO A 483 2.44 8.60 3.70
C PRO A 483 3.29 7.38 3.35
N VAL A 484 2.72 6.18 3.51
CA VAL A 484 3.35 4.88 3.22
C VAL A 484 2.73 4.17 2.01
N ALA A 485 1.62 4.65 1.46
CA ALA A 485 0.95 3.99 0.35
C ALA A 485 -0.07 4.89 -0.36
N ARG A 486 -0.31 4.64 -1.64
CA ARG A 486 -1.41 5.21 -2.42
C ARG A 486 -2.43 4.12 -2.70
N PHE A 487 -3.65 4.38 -2.27
CA PHE A 487 -4.80 3.55 -2.56
C PHE A 487 -5.57 4.17 -3.70
N GLU A 488 -5.94 3.38 -4.70
CA GLU A 488 -6.82 3.84 -5.77
C GLU A 488 -8.01 2.90 -5.91
N LEU A 489 -9.19 3.50 -5.97
CA LEU A 489 -10.44 2.84 -6.28
C LEU A 489 -10.90 3.36 -7.63
N ASN A 490 -10.74 2.57 -8.69
CA ASN A 490 -10.97 2.99 -10.07
C ASN A 490 -12.19 2.27 -10.65
N LEU A 491 -13.14 3.01 -11.22
CA LEU A 491 -14.19 2.50 -12.09
C LEU A 491 -13.71 2.68 -13.54
N SER A 492 -13.42 1.57 -14.21
CA SER A 492 -12.82 1.57 -15.55
C SER A 492 -13.75 0.98 -16.61
N LEU A 493 -13.76 1.61 -17.79
CA LEU A 493 -14.50 1.16 -18.96
C LEU A 493 -13.55 1.09 -20.17
N PRO A 494 -13.25 -0.11 -20.71
CA PRO A 494 -12.54 -0.25 -21.97
C PRO A 494 -13.42 0.25 -23.12
N LEU A 495 -12.89 1.21 -23.89
CA LEU A 495 -13.55 1.86 -25.03
C LEU A 495 -13.19 1.18 -26.34
N VAL A 496 -11.92 0.80 -26.50
CA VAL A 496 -11.38 0.14 -27.70
C VAL A 496 -10.63 -1.11 -27.27
N LEU A 497 -11.04 -2.26 -27.81
CA LEU A 497 -10.47 -3.57 -27.56
C LEU A 497 -10.11 -4.21 -28.90
N ARG A 498 -8.92 -4.80 -29.01
CA ARG A 498 -8.55 -5.57 -30.20
C ARG A 498 -8.95 -7.03 -30.05
N LYS A 499 -9.09 -7.72 -31.19
CA LYS A 499 -9.42 -9.13 -31.21
C LYS A 499 -8.36 -9.92 -30.44
N GLY A 500 -8.80 -10.68 -29.44
CA GLY A 500 -7.94 -11.51 -28.59
C GLY A 500 -7.43 -10.82 -27.34
N GLU A 501 -7.69 -9.52 -27.13
CA GLU A 501 -7.35 -8.85 -25.87
C GLU A 501 -8.46 -8.98 -24.83
N GLU A 502 -8.06 -9.03 -23.55
CA GLU A 502 -8.99 -9.22 -22.44
C GLU A 502 -9.26 -7.89 -21.71
N GLY A 503 -10.42 -7.30 -22.02
CA GLY A 503 -10.94 -6.14 -21.31
C GLY A 503 -11.59 -6.53 -19.97
N ARG A 504 -11.49 -5.66 -18.97
CA ARG A 504 -12.18 -5.81 -17.67
C ARG A 504 -12.96 -4.55 -17.33
N LYS A 505 -14.27 -4.69 -17.15
CA LYS A 505 -15.17 -3.59 -16.75
C LYS A 505 -15.32 -3.50 -15.23
N GLY A 506 -15.70 -2.33 -14.76
CA GLY A 506 -16.14 -2.12 -13.39
C GLY A 506 -15.02 -1.72 -12.45
N LEU A 507 -15.15 -2.17 -11.20
CA LEU A 507 -14.38 -1.69 -10.05
C LEU A 507 -13.02 -2.39 -9.97
N GLN A 508 -11.95 -1.60 -9.97
CA GLN A 508 -10.56 -2.01 -9.82
C GLN A 508 -9.98 -1.37 -8.56
N LEU A 509 -9.52 -2.22 -7.65
CA LEU A 509 -8.80 -1.81 -6.44
C LEU A 509 -7.30 -1.90 -6.70
N VAL A 510 -6.62 -0.78 -6.51
CA VAL A 510 -5.18 -0.64 -6.66
C VAL A 510 -4.57 -0.24 -5.32
N PHE A 511 -3.52 -0.94 -4.96
CA PHE A 511 -2.66 -0.58 -3.84
C PHE A 511 -1.23 -0.38 -4.35
N ILE A 512 -0.72 0.84 -4.18
CA ILE A 512 0.63 1.26 -4.53
C ILE A 512 1.34 1.59 -3.23
N SER A 513 2.11 0.65 -2.66
CA SER A 513 2.92 0.96 -1.48
C SER A 513 4.05 1.91 -1.87
N TYR A 514 4.38 2.83 -0.96
CA TYR A 514 5.50 3.75 -1.10
C TYR A 514 6.31 3.81 0.17
N ARG A 515 7.61 3.62 0.06
CA ARG A 515 8.47 3.67 1.23
C ARG A 515 8.62 5.12 1.69
N HIS A 516 8.06 5.42 2.86
CA HIS A 516 8.34 6.67 3.56
C HIS A 516 9.84 6.74 3.87
N HIS A 517 10.55 7.67 3.24
CA HIS A 517 11.76 8.30 3.81
C HIS A 517 11.42 9.79 3.99
N PRO A 518 11.65 10.38 5.17
CA PRO A 518 11.45 11.81 5.36
C PRO A 518 12.36 12.58 4.41
N ILE A 519 11.84 13.72 3.91
CA ILE A 519 12.35 14.56 2.80
C ILE A 519 13.75 15.20 3.07
N MET A 520 14.49 14.76 4.10
CA MET A 520 15.87 15.19 4.38
C MET A 520 16.89 14.04 4.37
N ALA A 521 16.50 12.84 3.96
CA ALA A 521 17.41 11.70 3.71
C ALA A 521 17.62 11.48 2.20
N GLN A 522 18.33 12.39 1.55
CA GLN A 522 18.48 12.42 0.07
C GLN A 522 19.44 11.34 -0.51
N TYR A 523 19.74 10.25 0.20
CA TYR A 523 20.80 9.30 -0.20
C TYR A 523 20.45 7.80 -0.15
N TYR A 524 19.16 7.45 -0.21
CA TYR A 524 18.72 6.10 -0.60
C TYR A 524 17.63 6.16 -1.68
N PRO A 525 17.92 5.82 -2.95
CA PRO A 525 16.99 5.04 -3.76
C PRO A 525 17.10 3.55 -3.40
N GLN A 526 15.96 2.98 -3.01
CA GLN A 526 15.76 1.53 -3.03
C GLN A 526 15.73 1.00 -4.46
N GLN A 527 16.44 -0.10 -4.73
CA GLN A 527 15.89 -1.47 -4.70
C GLN A 527 14.63 -1.59 -5.58
N GLN A 528 14.85 -1.81 -6.88
CA GLN A 528 13.95 -2.68 -7.63
C GLN A 528 14.23 -4.13 -7.19
N PRO A 529 13.23 -4.95 -6.87
CA PRO A 529 13.42 -6.38 -6.74
C PRO A 529 13.72 -6.92 -8.14
N TYR A 530 15.00 -7.07 -8.47
CA TYR A 530 15.41 -7.82 -9.66
C TYR A 530 15.86 -9.19 -9.19
N GLY A 531 14.89 -10.12 -9.16
CA GLY A 531 15.20 -11.47 -8.74
C GLY A 531 14.05 -12.47 -8.77
N SER A 532 12.81 -12.05 -8.94
CA SER A 532 11.93 -12.81 -9.82
C SER A 532 12.20 -12.26 -11.23
N GLN A 533 12.64 -13.09 -12.17
CA GLN A 533 12.23 -12.81 -13.53
C GLN A 533 10.72 -13.05 -13.58
N ALA A 534 9.98 -12.01 -13.20
CA ALA A 534 8.70 -11.79 -13.81
C ALA A 534 8.98 -11.57 -15.30
N SER A 535 8.86 -12.62 -16.12
CA SER A 535 8.27 -12.44 -17.44
C SER A 535 7.18 -11.37 -17.35
N ALA A 536 7.38 -10.35 -18.17
CA ALA A 536 7.20 -8.95 -17.83
C ALA A 536 5.93 -8.51 -17.09
N GLN A 537 6.10 -8.10 -15.83
CA GLN A 537 5.12 -7.28 -15.11
C GLN A 537 5.70 -5.96 -14.60
N ASN A 538 6.62 -5.37 -15.38
CA ASN A 538 7.20 -4.07 -15.05
C ASN A 538 6.50 -2.89 -15.76
N LEU A 539 5.23 -3.01 -16.17
CA LEU A 539 4.55 -1.99 -17.00
C LEU A 539 3.64 -1.00 -16.23
N GLN A 540 3.90 -0.78 -14.94
CA GLN A 540 3.05 0.03 -14.06
C GLN A 540 3.19 1.55 -14.30
N PHE A 541 2.17 2.29 -14.72
CA PHE A 541 2.27 3.76 -14.92
C PHE A 541 2.71 4.56 -13.70
N TYR A 542 2.67 3.96 -12.50
CA TYR A 542 3.29 4.51 -11.30
C TYR A 542 4.33 3.52 -10.76
N PRO A 543 5.55 3.95 -10.42
CA PRO A 543 6.58 3.06 -9.88
C PRO A 543 6.17 2.60 -8.48
N SER A 544 5.59 1.40 -8.38
CA SER A 544 5.34 0.72 -7.10
C SER A 544 6.47 -0.27 -6.83
N SER A 545 7.27 -0.02 -5.81
CA SER A 545 8.10 -1.05 -5.19
C SER A 545 7.35 -1.57 -3.97
N TYR A 546 6.79 -2.79 -4.07
CA TYR A 546 6.03 -3.43 -3.01
C TYR A 546 6.90 -3.72 -1.78
N GLY A 547 6.40 -3.30 -0.60
CA GLY A 547 7.01 -3.47 0.72
C GLY A 547 6.14 -2.82 1.81
N SER A 548 6.02 -3.48 2.95
CA SER A 548 4.98 -3.38 4.00
C SER A 548 4.87 -2.05 4.71
N VAL A 549 3.62 -1.86 5.13
CA VAL A 549 3.14 -0.93 6.13
C VAL A 549 3.53 -1.42 7.53
N SER A 550 4.16 -0.54 8.30
CA SER A 550 4.41 -0.66 9.73
C SER A 550 3.09 -0.59 10.52
N GLY A 551 2.91 -1.53 11.44
CA GLY A 551 1.81 -1.52 12.42
C GLY A 551 1.73 -0.22 13.19
N HIS A 552 0.49 0.21 13.41
CA HIS A 552 0.06 1.43 14.08
C HIS A 552 0.47 1.44 15.56
N THR A 553 1.13 2.51 16.00
CA THR A 553 1.35 2.85 17.41
C THR A 553 0.12 3.55 17.96
N THR A 554 -0.57 2.95 18.93
CA THR A 554 -1.52 3.65 19.82
C THR A 554 -0.81 4.08 21.11
N PRO A 555 -1.05 5.29 21.65
CA PRO A 555 -0.49 5.71 22.92
C PRO A 555 -1.46 5.37 24.07
N SER A 556 -1.14 4.37 24.88
CA SER A 556 -1.58 4.28 26.29
C SER A 556 -0.85 3.14 27.01
N GLN A 557 -0.03 3.49 28.00
CA GLN A 557 0.60 2.58 28.94
C GLN A 557 -0.45 1.90 29.84
N ALA A 558 -0.22 0.63 30.18
CA ALA A 558 -0.42 0.11 31.54
C ALA A 558 0.41 -1.16 31.76
N THR A 559 1.27 -1.07 32.78
CA THR A 559 2.13 -2.09 33.38
C THR A 559 1.32 -3.07 34.23
N TYR A 560 1.51 -4.39 34.06
CA TYR A 560 1.51 -5.36 35.17
C TYR A 560 2.17 -6.68 34.70
N GLY A 561 3.05 -7.24 35.53
CA GLY A 561 3.86 -8.44 35.23
C GLY A 561 3.35 -9.74 35.86
N GLY A 562 4.03 -10.86 35.54
CA GLY A 562 4.01 -12.09 36.36
C GLY A 562 4.13 -13.43 35.63
N PHE A 563 5.36 -13.96 35.57
CA PHE A 563 5.83 -15.37 35.65
C PHE A 563 5.19 -16.56 34.89
N GLY A 564 6.08 -17.41 34.33
CA GLY A 564 5.91 -18.88 34.33
C GLY A 564 6.34 -19.61 33.05
N ALA A 565 7.45 -20.34 33.10
CA ALA A 565 8.02 -21.17 32.02
C ALA A 565 7.41 -22.59 31.95
N GLY A 566 7.59 -23.27 30.81
CA GLY A 566 7.37 -24.72 30.69
C GLY A 566 7.60 -25.26 29.26
N SER A 567 8.34 -26.36 29.17
CA SER A 567 9.01 -26.96 27.99
C SER A 567 8.18 -27.96 27.16
N ASN A 568 8.57 -28.12 25.88
CA ASN A 568 8.26 -29.16 24.87
C ASN A 568 8.40 -30.63 25.39
N PRO A 569 8.04 -31.74 24.64
CA PRO A 569 7.92 -31.91 23.17
C PRO A 569 6.86 -32.93 22.59
N ALA A 570 6.77 -32.95 21.24
CA ALA A 570 6.51 -34.08 20.31
C ALA A 570 5.08 -34.65 20.04
N ALA A 571 4.70 -34.68 18.74
CA ALA A 571 3.82 -35.67 18.09
C ALA A 571 4.14 -35.64 16.56
N GLN A 572 4.76 -36.68 15.98
CA GLN A 572 4.22 -37.95 15.46
C GLN A 572 3.59 -37.87 14.05
N ALA A 573 4.02 -38.81 13.20
CA ALA A 573 3.83 -38.90 11.75
C ALA A 573 3.26 -40.27 11.32
N TYR A 574 2.73 -40.31 10.08
CA TYR A 574 2.38 -41.44 9.18
C TYR A 574 1.01 -42.16 9.36
N PRO A 575 0.45 -42.88 8.34
CA PRO A 575 1.02 -43.36 7.05
C PRO A 575 0.12 -43.26 5.77
N ILE A 576 0.66 -43.84 4.68
CA ILE A 576 0.25 -43.94 3.26
C ILE A 576 -0.43 -45.30 2.91
N GLY A 577 -1.31 -45.32 1.88
CA GLY A 577 -1.53 -46.40 0.88
C GLY A 577 -2.68 -47.41 1.16
N GLY A 578 -3.47 -47.96 0.23
CA GLY A 578 -3.60 -47.89 -1.23
C GLY A 578 -4.57 -49.00 -1.76
N VAL A 579 -5.02 -48.88 -3.03
CA VAL A 579 -5.51 -49.90 -4.01
C VAL A 579 -6.93 -50.53 -3.90
N GLY A 580 -7.67 -50.52 -5.03
CA GLY A 580 -8.70 -51.53 -5.39
C GLY A 580 -9.89 -51.01 -6.23
N GLY A 581 -10.06 -51.46 -7.49
CA GLY A 581 -11.06 -50.97 -8.46
C GLY A 581 -12.37 -51.75 -8.62
N GLY A 582 -13.26 -51.28 -9.51
CA GLY A 582 -14.49 -51.97 -9.95
C GLY A 582 -15.36 -51.14 -10.92
N TYR A 583 -15.96 -51.81 -11.91
CA TYR A 583 -16.55 -51.35 -13.19
C TYR A 583 -18.07 -51.01 -13.16
N GLY A 584 -18.53 -50.18 -14.13
CA GLY A 584 -19.91 -50.10 -14.69
C GLY A 584 -20.82 -49.01 -14.09
N GLY A 585 -21.64 -48.22 -14.82
CA GLY A 585 -21.99 -48.11 -16.22
C GLY A 585 -23.33 -47.33 -16.37
N PHE A 586 -23.34 -46.33 -17.27
CA PHE A 586 -24.48 -45.69 -17.97
C PHE A 586 -25.49 -44.75 -17.29
N GLY A 587 -25.57 -43.52 -17.83
CA GLY A 587 -26.83 -42.82 -18.10
C GLY A 587 -26.84 -41.28 -17.98
N SER A 588 -26.33 -40.53 -18.97
CA SER A 588 -26.85 -39.17 -19.29
C SER A 588 -26.38 -38.67 -20.67
N PRO A 589 -27.21 -37.88 -21.38
CA PRO A 589 -27.12 -37.71 -22.82
C PRO A 589 -26.10 -36.64 -23.22
N ALA A 590 -25.43 -36.93 -24.34
CA ALA A 590 -24.56 -36.01 -25.04
C ALA A 590 -25.30 -34.74 -25.44
N THR A 591 -24.78 -33.59 -25.01
CA THR A 591 -24.92 -32.32 -25.74
C THR A 591 -23.55 -31.92 -26.22
N ALA A 592 -23.35 -32.10 -27.53
CA ALA A 592 -22.19 -31.60 -28.25
C ALA A 592 -22.19 -30.07 -28.18
N VAL A 593 -21.17 -29.47 -27.58
CA VAL A 593 -20.91 -28.03 -27.70
C VAL A 593 -20.04 -27.82 -28.93
N SER A 594 -20.68 -27.77 -30.11
CA SER A 594 -20.09 -27.18 -31.30
C SER A 594 -20.37 -25.67 -31.28
N GLY A 595 -19.51 -24.91 -30.61
CA GLY A 595 -19.56 -23.45 -30.63
C GLY A 595 -18.94 -22.91 -31.92
N ARG A 596 -19.79 -22.60 -32.90
CA ARG A 596 -19.43 -21.87 -34.12
C ARG A 596 -19.07 -20.43 -33.72
N MET A 597 -17.78 -20.11 -33.70
CA MET A 597 -17.26 -18.80 -33.31
C MET A 597 -17.64 -17.74 -34.37
N GLY A 598 -18.58 -16.87 -34.03
CA GLY A 598 -18.87 -15.66 -34.80
C GLY A 598 -20.35 -15.28 -34.86
N GLU A 599 -20.91 -14.79 -33.76
CA GLU A 599 -21.88 -13.68 -33.71
C GLU A 599 -22.40 -13.54 -32.27
N GLN A 600 -22.25 -12.34 -31.69
CA GLN A 600 -22.73 -11.91 -30.37
C GLN A 600 -22.18 -12.65 -29.13
N GLY A 601 -21.12 -12.07 -28.53
CA GLY A 601 -20.57 -12.51 -27.23
C GLY A 601 -19.48 -11.54 -26.74
N GLY A 602 -19.78 -10.23 -26.75
CA GLY A 602 -18.86 -9.19 -26.29
C GLY A 602 -19.49 -8.37 -25.17
N LEU A 603 -18.67 -7.93 -24.21
CA LEU A 603 -19.10 -7.12 -23.06
C LEU A 603 -19.99 -5.94 -23.52
N ARG A 604 -21.21 -5.79 -22.99
CA ARG A 604 -22.16 -4.71 -23.35
C ARG A 604 -21.52 -3.32 -23.32
N THR A 605 -21.58 -2.57 -24.41
CA THR A 605 -21.00 -1.22 -24.51
C THR A 605 -21.99 -0.16 -23.97
N GLY A 606 -21.49 0.82 -23.20
CA GLY A 606 -22.31 1.91 -22.65
C GLY A 606 -21.94 2.33 -21.21
N TRP A 607 -22.32 3.55 -20.82
CA TRP A 607 -22.01 4.13 -19.49
C TRP A 607 -22.60 3.31 -18.34
N LEU A 608 -23.82 2.81 -18.48
CA LEU A 608 -24.48 2.00 -17.46
C LEU A 608 -23.86 0.61 -17.32
N ALA A 609 -23.24 0.09 -18.38
CA ALA A 609 -22.55 -1.20 -18.35
C ALA A 609 -21.25 -1.15 -17.52
N ALA A 610 -20.68 0.05 -17.30
CA ALA A 610 -19.54 0.22 -16.38
C ALA A 610 -19.90 -0.05 -14.91
N PHE A 611 -21.19 0.04 -14.55
CA PHE A 611 -21.72 -0.25 -13.22
C PHE A 611 -22.24 -1.69 -13.08
N GLY A 612 -22.24 -2.48 -14.17
CA GLY A 612 -22.65 -3.88 -14.15
C GLY A 612 -21.53 -4.79 -13.64
N THR A 613 -21.88 -5.85 -12.90
CA THR A 613 -20.97 -6.90 -12.42
C THR A 613 -20.96 -8.15 -13.33
N GLU A 614 -21.47 -8.03 -14.55
CA GLU A 614 -21.58 -9.12 -15.52
C GLU A 614 -20.19 -9.48 -16.10
N GLY A 615 -19.81 -10.75 -16.00
CA GLY A 615 -18.60 -11.33 -16.60
C GLY A 615 -18.80 -11.71 -18.06
N TYR A 616 -17.86 -12.47 -18.64
CA TYR A 616 -18.07 -13.11 -19.95
C TYR A 616 -19.18 -14.18 -19.86
N ASP A 617 -19.81 -14.53 -20.98
CA ASP A 617 -20.81 -15.60 -21.02
C ASP A 617 -20.18 -16.92 -20.50
N GLY A 618 -20.63 -17.37 -19.32
CA GLY A 618 -20.12 -18.57 -18.63
C GLY A 618 -19.35 -18.33 -17.32
N GLU A 619 -19.06 -17.08 -16.94
CA GLU A 619 -18.49 -16.76 -15.62
C GLU A 619 -19.61 -16.33 -14.63
N PRO A 620 -19.65 -16.87 -13.40
CA PRO A 620 -20.58 -16.39 -12.39
C PRO A 620 -20.29 -14.92 -12.07
N PRO A 621 -21.31 -14.06 -11.84
CA PRO A 621 -21.12 -12.67 -11.50
C PRO A 621 -20.22 -12.52 -10.26
N LEU A 622 -19.39 -11.47 -10.24
CA LEU A 622 -18.45 -11.17 -9.13
C LEU A 622 -19.11 -11.18 -7.74
N LEU A 623 -20.41 -10.87 -7.67
CA LEU A 623 -21.19 -10.90 -6.42
C LEU A 623 -21.49 -12.33 -5.96
N GLU A 624 -21.68 -13.27 -6.88
CA GLU A 624 -21.85 -14.70 -6.61
C GLU A 624 -20.50 -15.34 -6.24
N GLU A 625 -19.41 -14.93 -6.89
CA GLU A 625 -18.03 -15.33 -6.54
C GLU A 625 -17.61 -14.80 -5.15
N LEU A 626 -18.08 -13.62 -4.73
CA LEU A 626 -17.90 -13.07 -3.38
C LEU A 626 -18.91 -13.58 -2.34
N GLY A 627 -19.88 -14.42 -2.70
CA GLY A 627 -20.91 -14.94 -1.78
C GLY A 627 -21.92 -13.88 -1.28
N VAL A 628 -22.15 -12.81 -2.04
CA VAL A 628 -23.07 -11.70 -1.70
C VAL A 628 -24.41 -11.92 -2.40
N ASN A 629 -25.43 -12.36 -1.65
CA ASN A 629 -26.78 -12.54 -2.19
C ASN A 629 -27.59 -11.22 -2.19
N PHE A 630 -27.70 -10.58 -3.35
CA PHE A 630 -28.37 -9.29 -3.49
C PHE A 630 -29.89 -9.34 -3.22
N GLU A 631 -30.54 -10.46 -3.54
CA GLU A 631 -31.97 -10.66 -3.27
C GLU A 631 -32.26 -10.66 -1.77
N HIS A 632 -31.36 -11.29 -1.00
CA HIS A 632 -31.45 -11.33 0.45
C HIS A 632 -31.19 -9.96 1.10
N ILE A 633 -30.18 -9.23 0.60
CA ILE A 633 -29.91 -7.84 1.04
C ILE A 633 -31.11 -6.94 0.76
N ARG A 634 -31.70 -7.01 -0.45
CA ARG A 634 -32.85 -6.18 -0.84
C ARG A 634 -34.07 -6.46 0.04
N THR A 635 -34.38 -7.72 0.29
CA THR A 635 -35.55 -8.12 1.09
C THR A 635 -35.40 -7.65 2.54
N LYS A 636 -34.24 -7.89 3.17
CA LYS A 636 -33.94 -7.41 4.53
C LYS A 636 -33.97 -5.89 4.63
N THR A 637 -33.44 -5.21 3.61
CA THR A 637 -33.42 -3.74 3.53
C THR A 637 -34.82 -3.13 3.45
N LEU A 638 -35.71 -3.73 2.64
CA LEU A 638 -37.10 -3.28 2.52
C LEU A 638 -37.90 -3.53 3.81
N THR A 639 -37.65 -4.65 4.50
CA THR A 639 -38.29 -4.96 5.79
C THR A 639 -37.90 -3.97 6.89
N VAL A 640 -36.66 -3.51 6.92
CA VAL A 640 -36.18 -2.48 7.88
C VAL A 640 -36.74 -1.10 7.56
N LEU A 641 -36.86 -0.77 6.27
CA LEU A 641 -37.39 0.50 5.80
C LEU A 641 -38.90 0.63 5.98
N ASN A 642 -39.63 -0.48 6.16
CA ASN A 642 -41.07 -0.44 6.40
C ASN A 642 -41.40 -0.83 7.85
N PRO A 643 -41.58 0.14 8.77
CA PRO A 643 -41.86 -0.13 10.18
C PRO A 643 -43.22 -0.82 10.41
N PHE A 644 -44.08 -0.86 9.39
CA PHE A 644 -45.37 -1.54 9.44
C PHE A 644 -45.36 -2.94 8.80
N ALA A 645 -44.22 -3.39 8.25
CA ALA A 645 -44.10 -4.73 7.71
C ALA A 645 -44.10 -5.78 8.84
N ARG A 646 -44.77 -6.91 8.61
CA ARG A 646 -44.69 -8.07 9.51
C ARG A 646 -43.33 -8.74 9.31
N ILE A 647 -42.59 -8.95 10.41
CA ILE A 647 -41.27 -9.57 10.39
C ILE A 647 -41.46 -11.08 10.49
N ASP A 648 -41.15 -11.80 9.40
CA ASP A 648 -41.19 -13.26 9.38
C ASP A 648 -40.03 -13.85 10.19
N GLN A 649 -40.31 -14.92 10.94
CA GLN A 649 -39.37 -15.53 11.89
C GLN A 649 -38.15 -16.16 11.19
N HIS A 650 -38.30 -16.56 9.91
CA HIS A 650 -37.26 -17.23 9.12
C HIS A 650 -36.40 -16.25 8.28
N LEU A 651 -36.73 -14.95 8.24
CA LEU A 651 -36.02 -13.95 7.42
C LEU A 651 -34.57 -13.70 7.90
N MET A 652 -34.26 -14.04 9.16
CA MET A 652 -32.96 -13.76 9.80
C MET A 652 -32.16 -15.03 10.15
N ASP A 653 -32.58 -16.20 9.65
CA ASP A 653 -31.86 -17.45 9.89
C ASP A 653 -30.49 -17.47 9.18
N ASP A 654 -30.41 -16.83 8.00
CA ASP A 654 -29.16 -16.63 7.27
C ASP A 654 -28.46 -15.32 7.72
N SER A 655 -27.20 -15.45 8.13
CA SER A 655 -26.40 -14.35 8.69
C SER A 655 -25.61 -13.59 7.63
N ASP A 656 -26.26 -12.63 6.96
CA ASP A 656 -25.59 -11.77 5.96
C ASP A 656 -24.83 -10.61 6.63
N LEU A 657 -23.54 -10.81 6.90
CA LEU A 657 -22.68 -9.77 7.47
C LEU A 657 -22.30 -8.67 6.46
N TYR A 658 -22.25 -9.01 5.16
CA TYR A 658 -21.81 -8.10 4.10
C TYR A 658 -22.70 -6.86 3.94
N GLY A 659 -24.03 -7.02 4.03
CA GLY A 659 -24.96 -5.88 3.95
C GLY A 659 -24.82 -4.93 5.14
N ALA A 660 -24.68 -5.47 6.35
CA ALA A 660 -24.43 -4.69 7.56
C ALA A 660 -23.11 -3.90 7.49
N LEU A 661 -22.04 -4.54 7.01
CA LEU A 661 -20.74 -3.89 6.82
C LEU A 661 -20.81 -2.78 5.75
N LEU A 662 -21.52 -3.04 4.65
CA LEU A 662 -21.76 -2.06 3.59
C LEU A 662 -22.41 -0.78 4.14
N TYR A 663 -23.47 -0.88 4.95
CA TYR A 663 -24.13 0.31 5.50
C TYR A 663 -23.26 1.11 6.47
N ILE A 664 -22.43 0.44 7.27
CA ILE A 664 -21.47 1.11 8.18
C ILE A 664 -20.39 1.83 7.38
N VAL A 665 -19.83 1.19 6.35
CA VAL A 665 -18.85 1.82 5.45
C VAL A 665 -19.48 3.01 4.74
N LEU A 666 -20.69 2.86 4.23
CA LEU A 666 -21.42 3.87 3.50
C LEU A 666 -21.71 5.10 4.40
N TYR A 667 -22.16 4.88 5.65
CA TYR A 667 -22.26 5.95 6.65
C TYR A 667 -20.94 6.67 6.90
N GLY A 668 -19.85 5.91 7.07
CA GLY A 668 -18.50 6.46 7.21
C GLY A 668 -18.08 7.30 6.01
N THR A 669 -18.40 6.86 4.78
CA THR A 669 -18.09 7.61 3.56
C THR A 669 -18.89 8.92 3.45
N PHE A 670 -20.15 8.93 3.87
CA PHE A 670 -20.96 10.14 3.88
C PHE A 670 -20.47 11.14 4.94
N LEU A 671 -20.05 10.66 6.10
CA LEU A 671 -19.40 11.51 7.10
C LEU A 671 -18.04 12.05 6.65
N LEU A 672 -17.27 11.25 5.90
CA LEU A 672 -16.02 11.72 5.29
C LEU A 672 -16.29 12.87 4.32
N LEU A 673 -17.30 12.74 3.46
CA LEU A 673 -17.72 13.78 2.51
C LEU A 673 -18.24 15.05 3.22
N SER A 674 -18.71 14.92 4.47
CA SER A 674 -19.09 16.03 5.35
C SER A 674 -17.91 16.71 6.06
N GLY A 675 -16.67 16.20 5.94
CA GLY A 675 -15.45 16.94 6.28
C GLY A 675 -14.69 16.51 7.55
N LYS A 676 -15.08 15.44 8.26
CA LYS A 676 -14.29 14.87 9.39
C LYS A 676 -14.10 13.36 9.26
N VAL A 677 -12.91 12.89 9.62
CA VAL A 677 -12.50 11.48 9.54
C VAL A 677 -12.55 10.86 10.93
N PHE A 678 -13.68 10.27 11.31
CA PHE A 678 -13.86 9.56 12.59
C PHE A 678 -13.91 8.03 12.44
N TYR A 679 -13.31 7.47 11.37
CA TYR A 679 -13.40 6.03 11.07
C TYR A 679 -13.02 5.13 12.25
N GLY A 680 -11.96 5.48 13.00
CA GLY A 680 -11.55 4.72 14.18
C GLY A 680 -12.59 4.71 15.31
N TYR A 681 -13.30 5.83 15.53
CA TYR A 681 -14.34 5.93 16.54
C TYR A 681 -15.63 5.23 16.11
N ILE A 682 -16.02 5.36 14.83
CA ILE A 682 -17.17 4.66 14.26
C ILE A 682 -16.95 3.15 14.37
N TYR A 683 -15.76 2.67 13.98
CA TYR A 683 -15.39 1.27 14.09
C TYR A 683 -15.34 0.79 15.55
N GLY A 684 -14.68 1.54 16.44
CA GLY A 684 -14.57 1.20 17.86
C GLY A 684 -15.93 1.10 18.56
N VAL A 685 -16.81 2.09 18.34
CA VAL A 685 -18.17 2.08 18.88
C VAL A 685 -19.03 0.99 18.24
N ALA A 686 -18.89 0.73 16.94
CA ALA A 686 -19.64 -0.33 16.25
C ALA A 686 -19.24 -1.72 16.78
N VAL A 687 -17.95 -2.02 16.90
CA VAL A 687 -17.47 -3.33 17.38
C VAL A 687 -17.76 -3.50 18.87
N PHE A 688 -17.37 -2.54 19.71
CA PHE A 688 -17.62 -2.64 21.15
C PHE A 688 -19.12 -2.62 21.48
N GLY A 689 -19.89 -1.78 20.79
CA GLY A 689 -21.34 -1.69 20.98
C GLY A 689 -22.09 -2.92 20.48
N THR A 690 -21.70 -3.53 19.36
CA THR A 690 -22.31 -4.80 18.89
C THR A 690 -22.00 -5.96 19.84
N VAL A 691 -20.77 -6.05 20.38
CA VAL A 691 -20.40 -7.04 21.41
C VAL A 691 -21.19 -6.80 22.70
N ALA A 692 -21.26 -5.56 23.19
CA ALA A 692 -21.99 -5.23 24.42
C ALA A 692 -23.50 -5.52 24.29
N LEU A 693 -24.13 -5.15 23.17
CA LEU A 693 -25.53 -5.45 22.90
C LEU A 693 -25.77 -6.95 22.74
N HIS A 694 -24.86 -7.68 22.09
CA HIS A 694 -24.95 -9.14 22.01
C HIS A 694 -24.93 -9.78 23.39
N LEU A 695 -24.02 -9.37 24.28
CA LEU A 695 -23.95 -9.89 25.65
C LEU A 695 -25.24 -9.59 26.43
N ILE A 696 -25.74 -8.36 26.39
CA ILE A 696 -26.97 -7.98 27.09
C ILE A 696 -28.17 -8.76 26.56
N LEU A 697 -28.33 -8.85 25.24
CA LEU A 697 -29.47 -9.54 24.63
C LEU A 697 -29.38 -11.06 24.78
N SER A 698 -28.17 -11.63 24.78
CA SER A 698 -27.94 -13.04 25.06
C SER A 698 -28.29 -13.40 26.51
N LEU A 699 -28.05 -12.50 27.47
CA LEU A 699 -28.45 -12.68 28.87
C LEU A 699 -29.96 -12.53 29.08
N MET A 700 -30.64 -11.76 28.21
CA MET A 700 -32.10 -11.58 28.26
C MET A 700 -32.87 -12.65 27.49
N SER A 701 -32.24 -13.35 26.54
CA SER A 701 -32.89 -14.38 25.75
C SER A 701 -33.09 -15.67 26.55
N PRO A 702 -34.24 -16.36 26.40
CA PRO A 702 -34.46 -17.63 27.08
C PRO A 702 -33.45 -18.69 26.65
N ALA A 703 -32.95 -19.48 27.60
CA ALA A 703 -32.15 -20.66 27.30
C ALA A 703 -33.01 -21.71 26.59
N LEU A 704 -32.49 -22.34 25.54
CA LEU A 704 -33.17 -23.45 24.88
C LEU A 704 -33.19 -24.66 25.82
N ASP A 705 -34.34 -25.01 26.37
CA ASP A 705 -34.55 -26.31 27.00
C ASP A 705 -34.47 -27.39 25.91
N THR A 706 -33.36 -28.14 25.87
CA THR A 706 -33.27 -29.38 25.11
C THR A 706 -34.09 -30.47 25.81
N THR A 707 -35.42 -30.36 25.73
CA THR A 707 -36.31 -31.52 25.85
C THR A 707 -36.63 -31.98 24.43
N PRO A 708 -36.33 -33.24 24.04
CA PRO A 708 -36.76 -33.76 22.77
C PRO A 708 -38.29 -33.87 22.82
N THR A 709 -38.97 -32.87 22.28
CA THR A 709 -40.40 -33.00 21.96
C THR A 709 -40.48 -33.97 20.80
N SER A 710 -40.93 -35.18 21.09
CA SER A 710 -41.38 -36.14 20.09
C SER A 710 -42.49 -35.48 19.27
N ASN A 711 -42.22 -35.21 17.99
CA ASN A 711 -43.26 -34.87 17.03
C ASN A 711 -44.17 -36.10 16.87
N ALA A 712 -45.32 -36.06 17.53
CA ALA A 712 -46.43 -36.99 17.35
C ALA A 712 -47.16 -36.69 16.03
N ALA A 713 -46.46 -36.86 14.91
CA ALA A 713 -47.02 -36.74 13.56
C ALA A 713 -46.17 -37.47 12.51
N ASP A 714 -45.86 -38.75 12.72
CA ASP A 714 -45.51 -39.67 11.62
C ASP A 714 -45.69 -41.15 12.07
N PRO A 715 -46.63 -41.94 11.50
CA PRO A 715 -46.86 -43.32 11.93
C PRO A 715 -45.90 -44.37 11.33
N SER A 716 -44.91 -44.00 10.52
CA SER A 716 -44.15 -44.97 9.71
C SER A 716 -42.67 -45.16 10.06
N ASN A 717 -42.18 -44.71 11.21
CA ASN A 717 -40.77 -44.94 11.56
C ASN A 717 -40.54 -45.23 13.05
N TYR A 718 -41.13 -46.32 13.53
CA TYR A 718 -40.85 -46.90 14.84
C TYR A 718 -39.91 -48.10 14.67
N ASP A 719 -38.62 -47.90 14.97
CA ASP A 719 -37.63 -48.99 15.00
C ASP A 719 -37.19 -49.23 16.46
N PRO A 720 -37.46 -50.40 17.09
CA PRO A 720 -37.36 -50.56 18.55
C PRO A 720 -35.94 -50.83 19.09
N HIS A 721 -34.89 -50.72 18.27
CA HIS A 721 -33.54 -51.20 18.62
C HIS A 721 -32.41 -50.20 18.37
N HIS A 722 -32.51 -49.00 18.93
CA HIS A 722 -31.34 -48.13 19.10
C HIS A 722 -31.03 -47.85 20.58
N LYS A 723 -29.92 -48.43 21.08
CA LYS A 723 -29.33 -48.12 22.39
C LYS A 723 -28.69 -46.72 22.36
N PRO A 724 -28.77 -45.92 23.45
CA PRO A 724 -28.13 -44.62 23.50
C PRO A 724 -26.61 -44.78 23.73
N SER A 725 -25.81 -44.22 22.83
CA SER A 725 -24.37 -44.04 23.04
C SER A 725 -24.12 -42.72 23.77
N PHE A 726 -23.66 -42.80 25.01
CA PHE A 726 -23.04 -41.68 25.74
C PHE A 726 -21.61 -41.50 25.24
N SER A 727 -21.35 -40.46 24.43
CA SER A 727 -20.01 -39.94 24.19
C SER A 727 -20.10 -38.50 23.66
N ASP A 728 -19.24 -37.64 24.20
CA ASP A 728 -19.02 -36.22 23.87
C ASP A 728 -19.85 -35.17 24.61
N ALA A 729 -19.75 -35.21 25.94
CA ALA A 729 -19.85 -34.03 26.78
C ALA A 729 -18.43 -33.56 27.16
N SER A 730 -17.77 -32.80 26.29
CA SER A 730 -16.68 -31.90 26.73
C SER A 730 -16.50 -30.74 25.74
N THR A 731 -16.40 -29.53 26.31
CA THR A 731 -16.11 -28.23 25.63
C THR A 731 -17.25 -27.56 24.84
N ALA A 732 -18.33 -27.18 25.52
CA ALA A 732 -19.15 -26.04 25.11
C ALA A 732 -19.37 -25.12 26.32
N GLY A 733 -18.84 -23.89 26.27
CA GLY A 733 -19.12 -22.87 27.27
C GLY A 733 -20.61 -22.56 27.33
N HIS A 734 -21.17 -22.49 28.53
CA HIS A 734 -22.58 -22.26 28.83
C HIS A 734 -23.06 -20.87 28.37
N PHE A 735 -23.42 -20.72 27.08
CA PHE A 735 -24.24 -19.62 26.55
C PHE A 735 -25.03 -20.11 25.31
N SER A 736 -25.99 -21.02 25.52
CA SER A 736 -26.93 -21.45 24.46
C SER A 736 -28.11 -20.47 24.39
N ALA A 737 -27.88 -19.33 23.73
CA ALA A 737 -28.91 -18.35 23.38
C ALA A 737 -29.41 -18.61 21.96
N THR A 738 -30.70 -18.41 21.70
CA THR A 738 -31.32 -18.41 20.35
C THR A 738 -30.67 -17.39 19.40
N LEU A 739 -29.83 -16.48 19.93
CA LEU A 739 -29.19 -15.35 19.28
C LEU A 739 -27.68 -15.61 19.09
N THR A 740 -27.22 -15.81 17.85
CA THR A 740 -25.77 -15.89 17.54
C THR A 740 -25.18 -14.49 17.31
N PHE A 741 -23.88 -14.32 17.61
CA PHE A 741 -23.16 -13.05 17.37
C PHE A 741 -23.29 -12.51 15.94
N PRO A 742 -23.10 -13.30 14.86
CA PRO A 742 -23.26 -12.80 13.49
C PRO A 742 -24.71 -12.37 13.18
N ARG A 743 -25.72 -13.05 13.74
CA ARG A 743 -27.13 -12.63 13.62
C ARG A 743 -27.36 -11.28 14.29
N SER A 744 -26.87 -11.08 15.52
CA SER A 744 -27.01 -9.79 16.20
C SER A 744 -26.29 -8.64 15.49
N ALA A 745 -25.08 -8.91 14.95
CA ALA A 745 -24.35 -7.92 14.17
C ALA A 745 -25.08 -7.55 12.88
N SER A 746 -25.68 -8.52 12.19
CA SER A 746 -26.48 -8.28 10.98
C SER A 746 -27.71 -7.40 11.29
N VAL A 747 -28.50 -7.74 12.31
CA VAL A 747 -29.70 -6.98 12.71
C VAL A 747 -29.37 -5.52 13.00
N LEU A 748 -28.28 -5.27 13.74
CA LEU A 748 -27.83 -3.91 14.09
C LEU A 748 -27.38 -3.12 12.86
N GLY A 749 -26.62 -3.75 11.95
CA GLY A 749 -26.12 -3.08 10.76
C GLY A 749 -27.20 -2.77 9.72
N TYR A 750 -28.19 -3.65 9.54
CA TYR A 750 -29.32 -3.39 8.64
C TYR A 750 -30.22 -2.26 9.18
N CYS A 751 -30.50 -2.26 10.50
CA CYS A 751 -31.30 -1.20 11.14
C CYS A 751 -30.59 0.17 11.18
N PHE A 752 -29.33 0.25 10.76
CA PHE A 752 -28.54 1.48 10.67
C PHE A 752 -28.92 2.36 9.46
N LEU A 753 -29.67 1.82 8.50
CA LEU A 753 -29.97 2.48 7.23
C LEU A 753 -30.67 3.85 7.34
N PRO A 754 -31.63 4.09 8.25
CA PRO A 754 -32.20 5.44 8.42
C PRO A 754 -31.13 6.49 8.78
N LEU A 755 -30.12 6.15 9.59
CA LEU A 755 -28.99 7.02 9.89
C LEU A 755 -28.05 7.22 8.68
N VAL A 756 -27.93 6.21 7.82
CA VAL A 756 -27.24 6.35 6.53
C VAL A 756 -27.94 7.41 5.66
N LEU A 757 -29.26 7.35 5.55
CA LEU A 757 -30.03 8.33 4.77
C LEU A 757 -29.94 9.75 5.34
N THR A 758 -29.95 9.91 6.66
CA THR A 758 -29.76 11.24 7.26
C THR A 758 -28.35 11.76 7.06
N SER A 759 -27.33 10.90 7.10
CA SER A 759 -25.95 11.30 6.76
C SER A 759 -25.78 11.67 5.28
N LEU A 760 -26.52 11.03 4.36
CA LEU A 760 -26.59 11.43 2.95
C LEU A 760 -27.19 12.83 2.81
N ALA A 761 -28.31 13.10 3.50
CA ALA A 761 -28.90 14.44 3.55
C ALA A 761 -27.94 15.47 4.16
N GLY A 762 -27.14 15.05 5.15
CA GLY A 762 -26.07 15.82 5.78
C GLY A 762 -24.93 16.22 4.84
N ILE A 763 -24.78 15.55 3.69
CA ILE A 763 -23.87 16.02 2.65
C ILE A 763 -24.42 17.31 2.04
N VAL A 764 -25.71 17.40 1.73
CA VAL A 764 -26.27 18.55 1.01
C VAL A 764 -26.66 19.69 1.97
N ILE A 765 -27.14 19.36 3.16
CA ILE A 765 -27.74 20.28 4.13
C ILE A 765 -26.94 20.26 5.44
N PRO A 766 -26.62 21.42 6.05
CA PRO A 766 -25.97 21.45 7.36
C PRO A 766 -26.89 20.88 8.47
N MET A 767 -26.39 19.89 9.20
CA MET A 767 -27.11 19.18 10.27
C MET A 767 -27.06 19.89 11.63
N ASP A 768 -26.40 21.05 11.73
CA ASP A 768 -26.36 21.90 12.94
C ASP A 768 -27.62 22.80 13.09
N THR A 769 -28.62 22.60 12.22
CA THR A 769 -29.89 23.30 12.26
C THR A 769 -30.90 22.54 13.11
N MET A 770 -31.95 23.22 13.61
CA MET A 770 -33.08 22.56 14.28
C MET A 770 -33.67 21.42 13.44
N PHE A 771 -33.67 21.59 12.11
CA PHE A 771 -34.05 20.55 11.16
C PHE A 771 -33.13 19.32 11.23
N GLY A 772 -31.81 19.51 11.28
CA GLY A 772 -30.85 18.41 11.44
C GLY A 772 -31.00 17.65 12.76
N TYR A 773 -31.27 18.36 13.87
CA TYR A 773 -31.57 17.74 15.15
C TYR A 773 -32.86 16.90 15.10
N LEU A 774 -33.94 17.44 14.55
CA LEU A 774 -35.23 16.74 14.40
C LEU A 774 -35.13 15.53 13.45
N LEU A 775 -34.41 15.69 12.34
CA LEU A 775 -34.19 14.61 11.37
C LEU A 775 -33.35 13.48 11.98
N THR A 776 -32.32 13.81 12.75
CA THR A 776 -31.47 12.81 13.42
C THR A 776 -32.22 12.08 14.53
N THR A 777 -33.01 12.77 15.35
CA THR A 777 -33.81 12.13 16.41
C THR A 777 -34.90 11.24 15.84
N ALA A 778 -35.54 11.65 14.74
CA ALA A 778 -36.49 10.81 14.00
C ALA A 778 -35.82 9.53 13.46
N ALA A 779 -34.62 9.65 12.89
CA ALA A 779 -33.87 8.50 12.39
C ALA A 779 -33.42 7.55 13.52
N VAL A 780 -32.93 8.07 14.65
CA VAL A 780 -32.59 7.25 15.83
C VAL A 780 -33.83 6.52 16.35
N GLY A 781 -34.98 7.20 16.42
CA GLY A 781 -36.26 6.59 16.78
C GLY A 781 -36.65 5.47 15.82
N TRP A 782 -36.48 5.68 14.51
CA TRP A 782 -36.75 4.69 13.47
C TRP A 782 -35.84 3.47 13.57
N CYS A 783 -34.53 3.68 13.71
CA CYS A 783 -33.54 2.62 13.91
C CYS A 783 -33.88 1.77 15.15
N THR A 784 -34.22 2.44 16.25
CA THR A 784 -34.56 1.79 17.53
C THR A 784 -35.84 0.98 17.40
N TYR A 785 -36.88 1.52 16.75
CA TYR A 785 -38.15 0.85 16.55
C TYR A 785 -37.99 -0.42 15.69
N SER A 786 -37.30 -0.30 14.55
CA SER A 786 -37.03 -1.45 13.66
C SER A 786 -36.18 -2.52 14.36
N SER A 787 -35.10 -2.10 15.03
CA SER A 787 -34.15 -3.02 15.67
C SER A 787 -34.76 -3.76 16.86
N SER A 788 -35.51 -3.07 17.72
CA SER A 788 -36.23 -3.72 18.85
C SER A 788 -37.31 -4.69 18.36
N GLY A 789 -37.98 -4.38 17.25
CA GLY A 789 -38.93 -5.26 16.59
C GLY A 789 -38.29 -6.59 16.14
N MET A 790 -37.14 -6.51 15.48
CA MET A 790 -36.39 -7.67 14.99
C MET A 790 -35.80 -8.51 16.13
N PHE A 791 -35.20 -7.89 17.14
CA PHE A 791 -34.63 -8.62 18.27
C PHE A 791 -35.69 -9.35 19.10
N CYS A 792 -36.88 -8.78 19.29
CA CYS A 792 -37.97 -9.48 19.99
C CYS A 792 -38.50 -10.69 19.22
N VAL A 793 -38.44 -10.67 17.87
CA VAL A 793 -38.82 -11.82 17.03
C VAL A 793 -37.74 -12.90 17.07
N VAL A 794 -36.47 -12.52 16.86
CA VAL A 794 -35.33 -13.46 16.81
C VAL A 794 -35.05 -14.09 18.17
N ALA A 795 -35.09 -13.31 19.25
CA ALA A 795 -34.83 -13.80 20.61
C ALA A 795 -36.10 -14.38 21.29
N ARG A 796 -37.24 -14.45 20.58
CA ARG A 796 -38.54 -14.93 21.11
C ARG A 796 -39.02 -14.20 22.38
N MET A 797 -38.59 -12.95 22.59
CA MET A 797 -38.95 -12.14 23.76
C MET A 797 -40.27 -11.39 23.53
N ARG A 798 -41.40 -12.01 23.90
CA ARG A 798 -42.75 -11.38 23.80
C ARG A 798 -42.95 -10.36 24.92
N GLY A 799 -43.46 -9.17 24.59
CA GLY A 799 -43.84 -8.14 25.58
C GLY A 799 -42.69 -7.31 26.17
N MET A 800 -41.43 -7.60 25.86
CA MET A 800 -40.24 -6.92 26.43
C MET A 800 -39.62 -5.85 25.51
N ARG A 801 -40.35 -5.41 24.47
CA ARG A 801 -39.85 -4.45 23.45
C ARG A 801 -39.28 -3.17 24.04
N GLY A 802 -39.90 -2.60 25.08
CA GLY A 802 -39.42 -1.38 25.74
C GLY A 802 -38.07 -1.56 26.44
N LEU A 803 -37.85 -2.73 27.06
CA LEU A 803 -36.61 -3.05 27.77
C LEU A 803 -35.45 -3.27 26.79
N VAL A 804 -35.73 -3.85 25.63
CA VAL A 804 -34.76 -4.05 24.53
C VAL A 804 -34.48 -2.74 23.80
N ALA A 805 -35.47 -1.85 23.66
CA ALA A 805 -35.33 -0.59 22.94
C ALA A 805 -34.35 0.39 23.62
N TYR A 806 -34.26 0.41 24.95
CA TYR A 806 -33.39 1.34 25.68
C TYR A 806 -31.89 1.23 25.32
N PRO A 807 -31.23 0.06 25.44
CA PRO A 807 -29.82 -0.06 25.07
C PRO A 807 -29.58 0.14 23.57
N LEU A 808 -30.55 -0.23 22.71
CA LEU A 808 -30.49 0.02 21.27
C LEU A 808 -30.55 1.51 20.93
N ALA A 809 -31.42 2.27 21.61
CA ALA A 809 -31.54 3.71 21.44
C ALA A 809 -30.23 4.42 21.78
N LEU A 810 -29.57 4.02 22.88
CA LEU A 810 -28.28 4.58 23.28
C LEU A 810 -27.21 4.32 22.21
N PHE A 811 -27.15 3.08 21.70
CA PHE A 811 -26.23 2.71 20.62
C PHE A 811 -26.40 3.59 19.37
N TYR A 812 -27.63 3.72 18.85
CA TYR A 812 -27.89 4.55 17.66
C TYR A 812 -27.76 6.05 17.91
N LEU A 813 -28.04 6.53 19.13
CA LEU A 813 -27.90 7.93 19.52
C LEU A 813 -26.44 8.39 19.48
N VAL A 814 -25.48 7.53 19.87
CA VAL A 814 -24.04 7.84 19.73
C VAL A 814 -23.67 8.11 18.26
N PHE A 815 -24.18 7.30 17.32
CA PHE A 815 -23.95 7.54 15.90
C PHE A 815 -24.66 8.81 15.40
N GLY A 816 -25.91 9.05 15.81
CA GLY A 816 -26.64 10.28 15.47
C GLY A 816 -25.90 11.55 15.92
N ILE A 817 -25.36 11.54 17.14
CA ILE A 817 -24.52 12.61 17.68
C ILE A 817 -23.27 12.81 16.80
N MET A 818 -22.57 11.73 16.43
CA MET A 818 -21.42 11.83 15.53
C MET A 818 -21.80 12.45 14.18
N GLY A 819 -22.98 12.13 13.63
CA GLY A 819 -23.48 12.74 12.40
C GLY A 819 -23.61 14.27 12.49
N ILE A 820 -24.20 14.77 13.57
CA ILE A 820 -24.40 16.20 13.82
C ILE A 820 -23.06 16.92 14.03
N PHE A 821 -22.17 16.38 14.87
CA PHE A 821 -20.87 16.99 15.14
C PHE A 821 -19.88 16.91 13.96
N SER A 822 -20.06 15.93 13.08
CA SER A 822 -19.30 15.86 11.82
C SER A 822 -19.69 16.99 10.86
N SER A 823 -20.99 17.31 10.76
CA SER A 823 -21.52 18.41 9.93
C SER A 823 -21.10 19.81 10.37
N ARG A 824 -20.61 19.98 11.60
CA ARG A 824 -19.96 21.23 12.06
C ARG A 824 -18.62 21.41 11.37
N GLY A 825 -18.66 21.79 10.09
CA GLY A 825 -17.52 22.24 9.32
C GLY A 825 -16.87 23.46 9.98
N SER A 826 -15.58 23.60 9.77
CA SER A 826 -14.68 24.64 10.31
C SER A 826 -14.99 26.09 9.85
N GLY A 827 -16.25 26.45 9.64
CA GLY A 827 -16.66 27.79 9.18
C GLY A 827 -16.83 28.80 10.31
N THR A 828 -17.25 28.38 11.50
CA THR A 828 -17.61 29.31 12.60
C THR A 828 -16.48 29.52 13.62
N LEU A 829 -15.55 28.57 13.76
CA LEU A 829 -14.38 28.73 14.64
C LEU A 829 -13.27 29.56 13.98
N ALA A 830 -13.03 29.41 12.67
CA ALA A 830 -12.05 30.22 11.94
C ALA A 830 -12.46 31.70 11.79
N ALA A 831 -13.76 31.99 11.75
CA ALA A 831 -14.27 33.35 11.71
C ALA A 831 -14.09 34.11 13.05
N LYS A 832 -13.96 33.39 14.18
CA LYS A 832 -13.67 34.00 15.49
C LYS A 832 -12.19 34.11 15.80
N THR A 833 -11.32 33.27 15.24
CA THR A 833 -9.87 33.38 15.41
C THR A 833 -9.21 34.39 14.48
N ASN A 834 -9.86 34.82 13.40
CA ASN A 834 -9.38 35.92 12.55
C ASN A 834 -9.86 37.31 13.02
N ALA A 835 -10.46 37.41 14.21
CA ALA A 835 -10.92 38.65 14.83
C ALA A 835 -10.26 38.94 16.19
N ILE A 836 -9.13 38.27 16.50
CA ILE A 836 -8.29 38.57 17.67
C ILE A 836 -6.84 38.71 17.19
#